data_AF-A0A3B6PE00-F1
#
_entry.id   AF-A0A3B6PE00-F1
#
_cell.length_a   1.000
_cell.length_b   1.000
_cell.length_c   1.000
_cell.angle_alpha   90.00
_cell.angle_beta   90.00
_cell.angle_gamma   90.00
#
_symmetry.space_group_name_H-M   'P 1'
#
loop_
_entity.id
_entity.type
_entity.pdbx_description
1 polymer ?
#
loop_
_entity_poly.entity_id
_entity_poly.type
_entity_poly.pdbx_seq_one_letter_code
_entity_poly.pdbx_strand_id
1 'polypeptide(L)'
;MPTPEEIKIQAKTIDAAAEEIIGILEDTSKGNVIFVSGWHGFGASAALKVVAQRLKSSKSKFDRVIHVDCSLWKSMRALQKAIAEELELPLSVMAIFDWWDEEDDFNLIDEGSRGVIADISTEIFRKLANSRFVVIFHNGSDKYIDLYECGVPVIPILNNRVLWTWHGRFRPSFSSRTRIWREGNMEVSNMRLHTDVVVDYSHDDCIRDEALLEEAKEVVTYLGIPEPYMNHMIVEKCFQYAYALGSARLPNRGNWGYWERNWGNHASNYLVCDGIIQGQGDTSAWGVADALQRNVHLDWLLDSRESASDGIRRHLQLQCRLRDRWVLVVHKRDKGLPPDEIGMLLSEATSFFALPYSKRHSPITTLPDGIFQHSHSSKLRVLHLCYCRFGFESPPFLCCSQLRFLLLDTCSSIACDKHPIHNEDMSCFQKLWVLHLSYTRWYRLLSEEMMNFMADLRELYVEGDWGINDLRGRGPSLVKVHVESWNYFINHAPFPDLSSASFLKTIILDNCFELEQVVPGVLPPSLESFTFKTRSYGTNTSSISFRGCSQLKSILLVGKMERLEELDLSGTIVKTLDLREVIAQNLKRLILLGCEKLCAILWPSEYIMTKVLEVLHINTIRSTSPGQANWEEKPRDPIAAMGSSSILVATATDLGISPHAPFEVKWYISATDTRILRSLEPIKRYIEQSHVYMEMGSSPTSGATAGDSEVAQGIRSLCQPDNYLYARDAFFQRDLQAGADNEGAISWMWACPATPTPRAQDWYVHIQDKPEVKRGLLQQKQSNTEGINVGAVFPGFIVNNARMLHVHDSSSITCITCPQPQGSCWRWLEWCRVERCPKLRTVFYTPQPSKGDSFCYELATFWASELPKACYICDWNAIRMFSFAHIVLLHLDHCPRLIHVLPLSDSLDTLPHMDTLEIVCCGDLKEVFALDPKKKRQRIIGCPKLRRIHLYELPSLQHICGSRISAPNLETVKIRGCWSLRSLPAVSGNREKLPSVDCEKDWWDNLEWDGVEANHHPSFYDHNHSSHYKAQQQRGTVLR
;
A
#
# COMPACT_ATOMS: atom_id res chain seq x y z
N MET A 1 38.42 -29.00 3.25
CA MET A 1 37.27 -28.93 4.18
C MET A 1 36.71 -30.33 4.34
N PRO A 2 36.35 -30.78 5.55
CA PRO A 2 35.72 -32.09 5.72
C PRO A 2 34.38 -32.10 4.96
N THR A 3 34.11 -33.22 4.30
CA THR A 3 32.83 -33.46 3.62
C THR A 3 31.84 -33.97 4.66
N PRO A 4 30.54 -33.64 4.55
CA PRO A 4 29.54 -34.15 5.47
C PRO A 4 29.50 -35.69 5.43
N GLU A 5 29.21 -36.32 6.56
CA GLU A 5 29.01 -37.76 6.62
C GLU A 5 27.72 -38.13 5.87
N GLU A 6 27.81 -38.93 4.79
CA GLU A 6 26.63 -39.43 4.06
C GLU A 6 26.14 -40.75 4.68
N ILE A 7 24.92 -40.77 5.20
CA ILE A 7 24.24 -41.94 5.75
C ILE A 7 23.06 -42.31 4.86
N LYS A 8 22.97 -43.59 4.48
CA LYS A 8 21.82 -44.13 3.73
C LYS A 8 20.98 -45.01 4.64
N ILE A 9 19.71 -44.66 4.79
CA ILE A 9 18.75 -45.45 5.58
C ILE A 9 18.05 -46.49 4.72
N GLN A 10 17.82 -47.68 5.28
CA GLN A 10 17.16 -48.80 4.61
C GLN A 10 15.69 -48.93 5.04
N ALA A 11 15.01 -47.80 5.11
CA ALA A 11 13.61 -47.74 5.45
C ALA A 11 12.72 -48.10 4.25
N LYS A 12 11.64 -48.84 4.51
CA LYS A 12 10.60 -49.16 3.52
C LYS A 12 9.37 -48.25 3.63
N THR A 13 9.24 -47.55 4.76
CA THR A 13 8.13 -46.64 5.06
C THR A 13 8.64 -45.34 5.66
N ILE A 14 7.83 -44.28 5.62
CA ILE A 14 8.16 -42.97 6.22
C ILE A 14 8.28 -43.09 7.74
N ASP A 15 7.49 -43.97 8.34
CA ASP A 15 7.52 -44.25 9.77
C ASP A 15 8.84 -44.94 10.19
N ALA A 16 9.29 -45.94 9.42
CA ALA A 16 10.59 -46.58 9.63
C ALA A 16 11.76 -45.60 9.38
N ALA A 17 11.62 -44.71 8.38
CA ALA A 17 12.61 -43.67 8.12
C ALA A 17 12.74 -42.72 9.31
N ALA A 18 11.62 -42.32 9.91
CA ALA A 18 11.61 -41.48 11.10
C ALA A 18 12.29 -42.15 12.30
N GLU A 19 12.15 -43.47 12.46
CA GLU A 19 12.86 -44.25 13.51
C GLU A 19 14.37 -44.22 13.33
N GLU A 20 14.85 -44.51 12.11
CA GLU A 20 16.28 -44.45 11.81
C GLU A 20 16.83 -43.02 11.98
N ILE A 21 16.09 -41.99 11.58
CA ILE A 21 16.46 -40.57 11.76
C ILE A 21 16.56 -40.21 13.24
N ILE A 22 15.62 -40.65 14.10
CA ILE A 22 15.71 -40.43 15.56
C ILE A 22 16.96 -41.10 16.12
N GLY A 23 17.28 -42.32 15.67
CA GLY A 23 18.51 -43.01 16.06
C GLY A 23 19.77 -42.20 15.75
N ILE A 24 19.84 -41.60 14.54
CA ILE A 24 20.95 -40.72 14.12
C ILE A 24 20.99 -39.44 14.97
N LEU A 25 19.84 -38.84 15.25
CA LEU A 25 19.71 -37.60 16.03
C LEU A 25 20.20 -37.77 17.48
N GLU A 26 19.92 -38.94 18.07
CA GLU A 26 20.30 -39.27 19.45
C GLU A 26 21.74 -39.77 19.61
N ASP A 27 22.39 -40.17 18.53
CA ASP A 27 23.78 -40.60 18.52
C ASP A 27 24.72 -39.40 18.71
N THR A 28 25.35 -39.33 19.88
CA THR A 28 26.28 -38.24 20.23
C THR A 28 27.59 -38.27 19.44
N SER A 29 27.89 -39.35 18.73
CA SER A 29 29.03 -39.40 17.80
C SER A 29 28.77 -38.65 16.50
N LYS A 30 27.50 -38.36 16.18
CA LYS A 30 27.09 -37.58 15.01
C LYS A 30 27.16 -36.09 15.30
N GLY A 31 27.32 -35.29 14.23
CA GLY A 31 27.35 -33.84 14.32
C GLY A 31 26.02 -33.22 14.73
N ASN A 32 26.01 -31.90 14.88
CA ASN A 32 24.88 -31.13 15.38
C ASN A 32 23.88 -30.76 14.29
N VAL A 33 24.32 -30.63 13.04
CA VAL A 33 23.47 -30.23 11.91
C VAL A 33 23.28 -31.40 10.95
N ILE A 34 22.06 -31.93 10.89
CA ILE A 34 21.67 -33.09 10.12
C ILE A 34 20.71 -32.65 9.02
N PHE A 35 21.09 -32.89 7.76
CA PHE A 35 20.25 -32.65 6.61
C PHE A 35 19.58 -33.95 6.15
N VAL A 36 18.26 -33.94 5.97
CA VAL A 36 17.51 -35.08 5.42
C VAL A 36 17.08 -34.76 3.99
N SER A 37 17.65 -35.51 3.06
CA SER A 37 17.46 -35.38 1.61
C SER A 37 16.31 -36.26 1.09
N GLY A 38 15.93 -37.29 1.83
CA GLY A 38 14.84 -38.20 1.43
C GLY A 38 15.16 -38.99 0.16
N TRP A 39 14.13 -39.35 -0.61
CA TRP A 39 14.28 -39.95 -1.94
C TRP A 39 14.21 -38.86 -3.01
N HIS A 40 15.37 -38.35 -3.46
CA HIS A 40 15.47 -37.21 -4.37
C HIS A 40 14.73 -35.94 -3.88
N GLY A 41 14.67 -35.71 -2.56
CA GLY A 41 13.91 -34.64 -1.93
C GLY A 41 12.54 -35.07 -1.41
N PHE A 42 11.97 -36.16 -1.92
CA PHE A 42 10.60 -36.57 -1.58
C PHE A 42 10.55 -37.35 -0.25
N GLY A 43 9.50 -37.09 0.53
CA GLY A 43 9.20 -37.80 1.77
C GLY A 43 10.05 -37.39 2.97
N ALA A 44 11.02 -36.48 2.80
CA ALA A 44 11.82 -35.97 3.90
C ALA A 44 10.98 -35.10 4.86
N SER A 45 10.14 -34.20 4.34
CA SER A 45 9.21 -33.39 5.15
C SER A 45 8.27 -34.27 5.96
N ALA A 46 7.70 -35.31 5.34
CA ALA A 46 6.82 -36.26 6.01
C ALA A 46 7.52 -37.00 7.17
N ALA A 47 8.74 -37.50 6.94
CA ALA A 47 9.52 -38.15 8.00
C ALA A 47 9.84 -37.17 9.15
N LEU A 48 10.23 -35.93 8.85
CA LEU A 48 10.50 -34.90 9.86
C LEU A 48 9.26 -34.56 10.71
N LYS A 49 8.06 -34.55 10.12
CA LYS A 49 6.80 -34.37 10.86
C LYS A 49 6.56 -35.51 11.85
N VAL A 50 6.80 -36.76 11.44
CA VAL A 50 6.72 -37.93 12.31
C VAL A 50 7.77 -37.85 13.44
N VAL A 51 9.00 -37.45 13.11
CA VAL A 51 10.06 -37.22 14.10
C VAL A 51 9.63 -36.16 15.13
N ALA A 52 9.12 -35.02 14.68
CA ALA A 52 8.65 -33.95 15.56
C ALA A 52 7.53 -34.41 16.49
N GLN A 53 6.55 -35.14 15.96
CA GLN A 53 5.43 -35.68 16.73
C GLN A 53 5.89 -36.69 17.79
N ARG A 54 6.82 -37.59 17.44
CA ARG A 54 7.39 -38.57 18.38
C ARG A 54 8.22 -37.90 19.48
N LEU A 55 9.04 -36.91 19.14
CA LEU A 55 9.84 -36.19 20.14
C LEU A 55 8.99 -35.32 21.06
N LYS A 56 7.87 -34.76 20.58
CA LYS A 56 6.92 -34.00 21.43
C LYS A 56 6.05 -34.90 22.32
N SER A 57 5.73 -36.12 21.90
CA SER A 57 4.86 -37.05 22.63
C SER A 57 5.59 -37.99 23.60
N SER A 58 6.88 -38.24 23.38
CA SER A 58 7.72 -39.09 24.24
C SER A 58 8.60 -38.25 25.16
N LYS A 59 9.18 -38.89 26.20
CA LYS A 59 10.24 -38.25 27.01
C LYS A 59 11.51 -38.12 26.16
N SER A 60 11.60 -37.04 25.38
CA SER A 60 12.78 -36.73 24.58
C SER A 60 13.98 -36.41 25.47
N LYS A 61 15.20 -36.59 24.94
CA LYS A 61 16.45 -36.17 25.61
C LYS A 61 16.70 -34.66 25.55
N PHE A 62 15.82 -33.91 24.90
CA PHE A 62 15.87 -32.47 24.73
C PHE A 62 14.86 -31.80 25.68
N ASP A 63 15.25 -30.70 26.29
CA ASP A 63 14.36 -29.87 27.13
C ASP A 63 13.27 -29.22 26.27
N ARG A 64 13.58 -28.94 25.00
CA ARG A 64 12.65 -28.37 24.03
C ARG A 64 12.79 -28.96 22.63
N VAL A 65 11.66 -29.12 21.97
CA VAL A 65 11.55 -29.52 20.56
C VAL A 65 10.90 -28.36 19.83
N ILE A 66 11.66 -27.68 18.98
CA ILE A 66 11.22 -26.51 18.22
C ILE A 66 10.90 -27.00 16.81
N HIS A 67 9.62 -27.20 16.50
CA HIS A 67 9.20 -27.67 15.18
C HIS A 67 8.70 -26.51 14.34
N VAL A 68 9.42 -26.17 13.28
CA VAL A 68 9.10 -25.04 12.41
C VAL A 68 8.92 -25.52 10.98
N ASP A 69 7.67 -25.55 10.54
CA ASP A 69 7.31 -25.89 9.17
C ASP A 69 7.23 -24.63 8.30
N CYS A 70 8.34 -24.28 7.64
CA CYS A 70 8.39 -23.24 6.62
C CYS A 70 8.50 -23.82 5.20
N SER A 71 7.90 -25.00 4.97
CA SER A 71 7.89 -25.61 3.64
C SER A 71 7.22 -24.72 2.59
N LEU A 72 6.21 -23.92 2.98
CA LEU A 72 5.74 -22.73 2.24
C LEU A 72 6.51 -21.50 2.70
N TRP A 73 7.68 -21.29 2.10
CA TRP A 73 8.51 -20.15 2.43
C TRP A 73 7.81 -18.83 2.15
N LYS A 74 7.76 -17.98 3.17
CA LYS A 74 7.35 -16.58 3.05
C LYS A 74 8.59 -15.70 3.11
N SER A 75 9.21 -15.56 4.28
CA SER A 75 10.42 -14.75 4.48
C SER A 75 11.16 -15.09 5.77
N MET A 76 12.33 -14.48 5.97
CA MET A 76 13.07 -14.57 7.23
C MET A 76 12.26 -14.03 8.42
N ARG A 77 11.46 -12.97 8.20
CA ARG A 77 10.49 -12.45 9.17
C ARG A 77 9.48 -13.51 9.60
N ALA A 78 8.90 -14.23 8.64
CA ALA A 78 7.90 -15.27 8.92
C ALA A 78 8.51 -16.48 9.65
N LEU A 79 9.73 -16.89 9.28
CA LEU A 79 10.50 -17.91 10.00
C LEU A 79 10.74 -17.49 11.46
N GLN A 80 11.20 -16.25 11.68
CA GLN A 80 11.42 -15.71 13.01
C GLN A 80 10.12 -15.67 13.84
N LYS A 81 8.99 -15.32 13.21
CA LYS A 81 7.66 -15.33 13.84
C LYS A 81 7.23 -16.73 14.24
N ALA A 82 7.42 -17.72 13.36
CA ALA A 82 7.10 -19.13 13.65
C ALA A 82 7.96 -19.70 14.80
N ILE A 83 9.25 -19.35 14.86
CA ILE A 83 10.12 -19.71 16.00
C ILE A 83 9.60 -19.05 17.29
N ALA A 84 9.22 -17.77 17.24
CA ALA A 84 8.68 -17.05 18.41
C ALA A 84 7.36 -17.65 18.92
N GLU A 85 6.49 -18.09 18.01
CA GLU A 85 5.22 -18.76 18.33
C GLU A 85 5.46 -20.12 19.01
N GLU A 86 6.36 -20.94 18.45
CA GLU A 86 6.73 -22.25 19.00
C GLU A 86 7.42 -22.14 20.39
N LEU A 87 8.05 -21.00 20.67
CA LEU A 87 8.65 -20.70 21.98
C LEU A 87 7.69 -20.02 22.97
N GLU A 88 6.44 -19.79 22.56
CA GLU A 88 5.39 -19.12 23.33
C GLU A 88 5.88 -17.76 23.87
N LEU A 89 6.48 -16.94 23.00
CA LEU A 89 6.92 -15.60 23.40
C LEU A 89 5.71 -14.69 23.74
N PRO A 90 5.88 -13.70 24.64
CA PRO A 90 4.77 -12.86 25.09
C PRO A 90 4.06 -12.10 23.96
N LEU A 91 2.75 -11.86 24.12
CA LEU A 91 1.95 -11.08 23.14
C LEU A 91 2.54 -9.70 22.82
N SER A 92 3.26 -9.08 23.76
CA SER A 92 3.97 -7.82 23.52
C SER A 92 5.10 -7.94 22.49
N VAL A 93 5.76 -9.10 22.40
CA VAL A 93 6.78 -9.40 21.37
C VAL A 93 6.09 -9.68 20.04
N MET A 94 4.96 -10.40 20.06
CA MET A 94 4.18 -10.67 18.85
C MET A 94 3.67 -9.37 18.19
N ALA A 95 3.26 -8.38 18.98
CA ALA A 95 2.85 -7.06 18.48
C ALA A 95 3.97 -6.28 17.78
N ILE A 96 5.25 -6.58 18.05
CA ILE A 96 6.39 -5.97 17.34
C ILE A 96 6.42 -6.44 15.88
N PHE A 97 6.11 -7.72 15.62
CA PHE A 97 6.02 -8.22 14.23
C PHE A 97 4.97 -7.46 13.45
N ASP A 98 3.76 -7.33 14.00
CA ASP A 98 2.65 -6.66 13.29
C ASP A 98 2.98 -5.19 12.99
N TRP A 99 3.67 -4.51 13.90
CA TRP A 99 4.11 -3.13 13.67
C TRP A 99 5.14 -3.02 12.54
N TRP A 100 6.15 -3.90 12.53
CA TRP A 100 7.15 -3.91 11.45
C TRP A 100 6.57 -4.38 10.14
N ASP A 101 5.61 -5.30 10.14
CA ASP A 101 4.90 -5.75 8.94
C ASP A 101 4.07 -4.61 8.34
N GLU A 102 3.37 -3.83 9.17
CA GLU A 102 2.72 -2.60 8.74
C GLU A 102 3.73 -1.59 8.20
N GLU A 103 4.84 -1.34 8.90
CA GLU A 103 5.84 -0.37 8.45
C GLU A 103 6.54 -0.79 7.15
N ASP A 104 6.81 -2.08 6.98
CA ASP A 104 7.36 -2.70 5.76
C ASP A 104 6.34 -2.62 4.61
N ASP A 105 5.03 -2.73 4.87
CA ASP A 105 3.98 -2.45 3.87
C ASP A 105 4.07 -1.00 3.35
N PHE A 106 4.33 -0.02 4.22
CA PHE A 106 4.50 1.39 3.81
C PHE A 106 5.84 1.65 3.11
N ASN A 107 6.89 0.94 3.50
CA ASN A 107 8.20 0.99 2.85
C ASN A 107 8.29 0.10 1.61
N LEU A 108 7.20 -0.60 1.27
CA LEU A 108 7.06 -1.47 0.11
C LEU A 108 8.11 -2.58 0.05
N ILE A 109 8.44 -3.08 1.24
CA ILE A 109 9.21 -4.29 1.40
C ILE A 109 8.21 -5.44 1.24
N ASP A 110 8.29 -6.08 0.08
CA ASP A 110 7.55 -7.30 -0.23
C ASP A 110 7.67 -8.30 0.92
N GLU A 111 6.57 -9.02 1.24
CA GLU A 111 6.52 -9.98 2.34
C GLU A 111 7.71 -10.94 2.28
N GLY A 112 8.11 -11.35 1.07
CA GLY A 112 9.23 -12.25 0.80
C GLY A 112 10.61 -11.69 1.09
N SER A 113 10.75 -10.36 1.10
CA SER A 113 12.02 -9.65 1.31
C SER A 113 12.24 -9.21 2.76
N ARG A 114 11.26 -9.41 3.66
CA ARG A 114 11.34 -8.98 5.05
C ARG A 114 12.39 -9.78 5.83
N GLY A 115 13.37 -9.07 6.40
CA GLY A 115 14.46 -9.61 7.22
C GLY A 115 14.04 -9.99 8.64
N VAL A 116 15.01 -10.28 9.52
CA VAL A 116 14.78 -10.53 10.96
C VAL A 116 14.75 -9.22 11.78
N ILE A 117 14.08 -9.19 12.93
CA ILE A 117 14.09 -8.06 13.88
C ILE A 117 15.13 -8.40 14.94
N ALA A 118 16.18 -7.58 15.06
CA ALA A 118 17.30 -7.82 15.97
C ALA A 118 16.86 -7.96 17.45
N ASP A 119 15.91 -7.13 17.88
CA ASP A 119 15.37 -7.17 19.25
C ASP A 119 14.69 -8.51 19.57
N ILE A 120 13.98 -9.07 18.58
CA ILE A 120 13.31 -10.37 18.70
C ILE A 120 14.34 -11.51 18.66
N SER A 121 15.35 -11.44 17.79
CA SER A 121 16.45 -12.41 17.79
C SER A 121 17.12 -12.49 19.17
N THR A 122 17.29 -11.34 19.84
CA THR A 122 17.86 -11.30 21.19
C THR A 122 16.95 -11.99 22.21
N GLU A 123 15.62 -11.83 22.09
CA GLU A 123 14.66 -12.48 23.00
C GLU A 123 14.59 -13.99 22.79
N ILE A 124 14.59 -14.45 21.53
CA ILE A 124 14.70 -15.87 21.17
C ILE A 124 15.99 -16.47 21.75
N PHE A 125 17.12 -15.78 21.59
CA PHE A 125 18.40 -16.22 22.13
C PHE A 125 18.35 -16.38 23.65
N ARG A 126 17.84 -15.38 24.39
CA ARG A 126 17.70 -15.45 25.86
C ARG A 126 16.85 -16.63 26.31
N LYS A 127 15.76 -16.90 25.59
CA LYS A 127 14.84 -18.01 25.89
C LYS A 127 15.52 -19.37 25.70
N LEU A 128 16.47 -19.49 24.78
CA LEU A 128 17.15 -20.73 24.40
C LEU A 128 18.52 -20.96 25.05
N ALA A 129 19.19 -19.91 25.53
CA ALA A 129 20.59 -19.96 25.97
C ALA A 129 20.90 -21.02 27.04
N ASN A 130 19.93 -21.38 27.88
CA ASN A 130 20.10 -22.32 29.01
C ASN A 130 19.28 -23.61 28.84
N SER A 131 18.92 -23.98 27.61
CA SER A 131 18.14 -25.20 27.33
C SER A 131 18.85 -26.07 26.30
N ARG A 132 18.77 -27.39 26.47
CA ARG A 132 19.13 -28.34 25.42
C ARG A 132 17.93 -28.50 24.49
N PHE A 133 18.09 -28.19 23.22
CA PHE A 133 16.98 -28.23 22.27
C PHE A 133 17.35 -28.93 20.96
N VAL A 134 16.29 -29.35 20.26
CA VAL A 134 16.35 -29.74 18.85
C VAL A 134 15.47 -28.81 18.04
N VAL A 135 15.97 -28.33 16.91
CA VAL A 135 15.17 -27.65 15.89
C VAL A 135 14.88 -28.63 14.76
N ILE A 136 13.60 -28.75 14.40
CA ILE A 136 13.16 -29.49 13.22
C ILE A 136 12.65 -28.46 12.23
N PHE A 137 13.43 -28.21 11.18
CA PHE A 137 13.20 -27.11 10.25
C PHE A 137 12.89 -27.62 8.84
N HIS A 138 11.69 -27.29 8.35
CA HIS A 138 11.30 -27.55 6.97
C HIS A 138 11.62 -26.31 6.14
N ASN A 139 12.73 -26.31 5.41
CA ASN A 139 13.15 -25.16 4.61
C ASN A 139 12.51 -25.21 3.21
N GLY A 140 11.50 -24.36 3.01
CA GLY A 140 10.86 -24.16 1.71
C GLY A 140 11.54 -23.15 0.78
N SER A 141 12.59 -22.46 1.24
CA SER A 141 13.31 -21.46 0.45
C SER A 141 14.24 -22.11 -0.57
N ASP A 142 14.91 -21.32 -1.40
CA ASP A 142 15.97 -21.78 -2.31
C ASP A 142 17.38 -21.45 -1.78
N LYS A 143 17.52 -21.19 -0.48
CA LYS A 143 18.80 -20.78 0.16
C LYS A 143 19.08 -21.58 1.43
N TYR A 144 20.37 -21.69 1.78
CA TYR A 144 20.75 -22.13 3.12
C TYR A 144 20.41 -21.01 4.12
N ILE A 145 19.77 -21.38 5.23
CA ILE A 145 19.35 -20.42 6.27
C ILE A 145 20.14 -20.69 7.55
N ASP A 146 20.90 -19.71 8.00
CA ASP A 146 21.51 -19.74 9.31
C ASP A 146 20.49 -19.31 10.38
N LEU A 147 20.02 -20.27 11.18
CA LEU A 147 19.04 -20.04 12.24
C LEU A 147 19.58 -19.11 13.35
N TYR A 148 20.90 -18.88 13.40
CA TYR A 148 21.48 -17.90 14.30
C TYR A 148 21.00 -16.48 14.00
N GLU A 149 20.68 -16.14 12.74
CA GLU A 149 20.09 -14.85 12.37
C GLU A 149 18.73 -14.63 13.05
N CYS A 150 17.95 -15.69 13.22
CA CYS A 150 16.69 -15.67 13.96
C CYS A 150 16.87 -15.67 15.49
N GLY A 151 18.10 -15.73 15.98
CA GLY A 151 18.42 -15.78 17.42
C GLY A 151 18.55 -17.20 17.99
N VAL A 152 18.59 -18.24 17.17
CA VAL A 152 18.71 -19.63 17.63
C VAL A 152 20.19 -20.01 17.79
N PRO A 153 20.68 -20.30 19.02
CA PRO A 153 22.09 -20.59 19.24
C PRO A 153 22.45 -22.04 18.87
N VAL A 154 22.76 -22.27 17.59
CA VAL A 154 23.30 -23.55 17.09
C VAL A 154 24.80 -23.63 17.39
N ILE A 155 25.14 -23.76 18.68
CA ILE A 155 26.52 -23.75 19.17
C ILE A 155 26.97 -25.21 19.46
N PRO A 156 28.09 -25.68 18.88
CA PRO A 156 28.51 -27.07 19.03
C PRO A 156 28.74 -27.54 20.48
N ILE A 157 29.09 -26.61 21.37
CA ILE A 157 29.41 -26.88 22.78
C ILE A 157 28.14 -27.25 23.58
N LEU A 158 26.95 -26.85 23.14
CA LEU A 158 25.69 -27.04 23.85
C LEU A 158 24.97 -28.36 23.51
N ASN A 159 25.52 -29.20 22.63
CA ASN A 159 24.87 -30.43 22.12
C ASN A 159 23.43 -30.21 21.61
N ASN A 160 23.14 -29.01 21.12
CA ASN A 160 21.89 -28.67 20.45
C ASN A 160 21.91 -29.24 19.04
N ARG A 161 20.77 -29.77 18.59
CA ARG A 161 20.66 -30.42 17.28
C ARG A 161 19.78 -29.62 16.34
N VAL A 162 20.11 -29.63 15.06
CA VAL A 162 19.27 -29.11 13.98
C VAL A 162 19.04 -30.24 13.01
N LEU A 163 17.79 -30.66 12.87
CA LEU A 163 17.33 -31.55 11.83
C LEU A 163 16.60 -30.69 10.80
N TRP A 164 17.09 -30.67 9.56
CA TRP A 164 16.45 -29.85 8.54
C TRP A 164 16.34 -30.59 7.22
N THR A 165 15.33 -30.21 6.45
CA THR A 165 15.15 -30.67 5.08
C THR A 165 14.93 -29.48 4.16
N TRP A 166 15.17 -29.70 2.88
CA TRP A 166 15.08 -28.67 1.85
C TRP A 166 14.11 -29.14 0.79
N HIS A 167 13.12 -28.28 0.53
CA HIS A 167 12.06 -28.51 -0.43
C HIS A 167 11.08 -29.64 -0.03
N GLY A 168 9.87 -29.52 -0.56
CA GLY A 168 8.77 -30.47 -0.42
C GLY A 168 7.69 -30.05 -1.42
N ARG A 169 6.56 -30.77 -1.46
CA ARG A 169 5.43 -30.56 -2.37
C ARG A 169 5.82 -30.68 -3.85
N PHE A 170 6.45 -31.78 -4.20
CA PHE A 170 6.98 -32.06 -5.55
C PHE A 170 8.07 -31.10 -6.05
N ARG A 171 8.77 -30.42 -5.13
CA ARG A 171 10.04 -29.73 -5.42
C ARG A 171 11.18 -30.69 -5.09
N PRO A 172 11.77 -31.38 -6.08
CA PRO A 172 12.89 -32.28 -5.81
C PRO A 172 14.07 -31.50 -5.27
N SER A 173 14.78 -32.10 -4.33
CA SER A 173 16.13 -31.66 -3.97
C SER A 173 17.00 -31.97 -5.16
N PHE A 174 17.51 -30.95 -5.87
CA PHE A 174 18.36 -31.13 -7.05
C PHE A 174 19.75 -31.63 -6.63
N SER A 175 19.81 -32.83 -6.07
CA SER A 175 21.01 -33.57 -5.72
C SER A 175 21.40 -34.49 -6.89
N SER A 176 21.49 -33.98 -8.12
CA SER A 176 22.12 -34.74 -9.18
C SER A 176 23.62 -34.55 -9.19
N ARG A 177 24.32 -35.65 -8.92
CA ARG A 177 25.78 -35.83 -9.00
C ARG A 177 26.41 -35.41 -10.35
N THR A 178 25.69 -34.85 -11.31
CA THR A 178 26.15 -34.64 -12.69
C THR A 178 26.16 -33.19 -13.19
N ARG A 179 25.56 -32.20 -12.51
CA ARG A 179 25.71 -30.78 -12.91
C ARG A 179 25.97 -29.76 -11.80
N ILE A 180 25.75 -30.11 -10.52
CA ILE A 180 26.18 -29.29 -9.36
C ILE A 180 27.70 -29.02 -9.40
N TRP A 181 28.47 -29.88 -10.08
CA TRP A 181 29.92 -29.76 -10.21
C TRP A 181 30.40 -28.78 -11.29
N ARG A 182 29.51 -28.20 -12.11
CA ARG A 182 29.93 -27.41 -13.28
C ARG A 182 29.47 -25.94 -13.32
N GLU A 183 28.47 -25.56 -12.52
CA GLU A 183 28.08 -24.16 -12.33
C GLU A 183 27.93 -23.93 -10.81
N GLY A 184 28.81 -23.10 -10.24
CA GLY A 184 28.95 -22.90 -8.80
C GLY A 184 27.71 -22.34 -8.12
N ASN A 185 26.76 -23.21 -7.77
CA ASN A 185 25.66 -22.85 -6.90
C ASN A 185 26.21 -22.67 -5.47
N MET A 186 26.33 -21.41 -5.05
CA MET A 186 26.83 -20.97 -3.76
C MET A 186 26.04 -21.59 -2.60
N GLU A 187 24.73 -21.77 -2.76
CA GLU A 187 23.85 -22.24 -1.68
C GLU A 187 24.03 -23.73 -1.36
N VAL A 188 24.21 -24.58 -2.38
CA VAL A 188 24.53 -26.01 -2.17
C VAL A 188 25.92 -26.16 -1.51
N SER A 189 26.84 -25.26 -1.85
CA SER A 189 28.17 -25.22 -1.21
C SER A 189 28.06 -24.77 0.24
N ASN A 190 27.27 -23.73 0.54
CA ASN A 190 26.98 -23.27 1.90
C ASN A 190 26.31 -24.36 2.73
N MET A 191 25.31 -25.04 2.18
CA MET A 191 24.65 -26.19 2.80
C MET A 191 25.66 -27.27 3.21
N ARG A 192 26.59 -27.66 2.33
CA ARG A 192 27.63 -28.65 2.63
C ARG A 192 28.65 -28.17 3.66
N LEU A 193 28.94 -26.88 3.71
CA LEU A 193 29.90 -26.31 4.66
C LEU A 193 29.36 -26.28 6.10
N HIS A 194 28.03 -26.19 6.26
CA HIS A 194 27.38 -26.02 7.56
C HIS A 194 26.56 -27.25 7.99
N THR A 195 26.57 -28.32 7.20
CA THR A 195 25.92 -29.60 7.52
C THR A 195 26.98 -30.60 7.95
N ASP A 196 26.75 -31.31 9.05
CA ASP A 196 27.65 -32.35 9.54
C ASP A 196 27.31 -33.72 8.94
N VAL A 197 26.01 -34.03 8.80
CA VAL A 197 25.49 -35.32 8.34
C VAL A 197 24.41 -35.13 7.28
N VAL A 198 24.48 -35.91 6.19
CA VAL A 198 23.44 -35.98 5.14
C VAL A 198 22.78 -37.36 5.19
N VAL A 199 21.46 -37.40 5.33
CA VAL A 199 20.66 -38.62 5.37
C VAL A 199 19.87 -38.75 4.06
N ASP A 200 20.15 -39.81 3.31
CA ASP A 200 19.47 -40.18 2.06
C ASP A 200 18.68 -41.48 2.22
N TYR A 201 17.59 -41.61 1.47
CA TYR A 201 16.86 -42.88 1.40
C TYR A 201 17.56 -43.83 0.42
N SER A 202 17.61 -45.12 0.77
CA SER A 202 18.05 -46.14 -0.18
C SER A 202 17.13 -46.18 -1.42
N HIS A 203 17.65 -46.65 -2.56
CA HIS A 203 16.86 -46.78 -3.79
C HIS A 203 15.97 -48.04 -3.71
N ASP A 204 14.99 -48.03 -2.80
CA ASP A 204 13.95 -49.05 -2.65
C ASP A 204 12.64 -48.55 -3.26
N ASP A 205 11.93 -49.44 -3.96
CA ASP A 205 10.67 -49.11 -4.63
C ASP A 205 9.55 -48.76 -3.64
N CYS A 206 9.56 -49.32 -2.42
CA CYS A 206 8.49 -49.14 -1.43
C CYS A 206 8.50 -47.75 -0.82
N ILE A 207 9.66 -47.29 -0.33
CA ILE A 207 9.79 -45.96 0.29
C ILE A 207 9.59 -44.83 -0.71
N ARG A 208 9.92 -45.07 -1.98
CA ARG A 208 9.63 -44.13 -3.07
C ARG A 208 8.13 -43.91 -3.23
N ASP A 209 7.36 -44.99 -3.38
CA ASP A 209 5.93 -44.91 -3.66
C ASP A 209 5.20 -44.26 -2.46
N GLU A 210 5.63 -44.58 -1.23
CA GLU A 210 5.13 -43.92 -0.02
C GLU A 210 5.55 -42.45 0.09
N ALA A 211 6.79 -42.10 -0.27
CA ALA A 211 7.26 -40.71 -0.28
C ALA A 211 6.43 -39.85 -1.23
N LEU A 212 6.18 -40.31 -2.47
CA LEU A 212 5.34 -39.58 -3.44
C LEU A 212 3.88 -39.46 -2.97
N LEU A 213 3.35 -40.48 -2.29
CA LEU A 213 2.02 -40.45 -1.69
C LEU A 213 1.92 -39.41 -0.57
N GLU A 214 2.91 -39.35 0.33
CA GLU A 214 2.93 -38.36 1.41
C GLU A 214 3.10 -36.93 0.88
N GLU A 215 3.89 -36.72 -0.18
CA GLU A 215 3.96 -35.43 -0.89
C GLU A 215 2.60 -35.01 -1.43
N ALA A 216 1.85 -35.94 -2.03
CA ALA A 216 0.50 -35.68 -2.52
C ALA A 216 -0.48 -35.33 -1.38
N LYS A 217 -0.41 -36.04 -0.24
CA LYS A 217 -1.23 -35.75 0.95
C LYS A 217 -0.89 -34.39 1.57
N GLU A 218 0.40 -34.05 1.61
CA GLU A 218 0.87 -32.76 2.11
C GLU A 218 0.32 -31.62 1.25
N VAL A 219 0.38 -31.74 -0.08
CA VAL A 219 -0.24 -30.79 -1.01
C VAL A 219 -1.73 -30.62 -0.71
N VAL A 220 -2.49 -31.71 -0.56
CA VAL A 220 -3.94 -31.64 -0.23
C VAL A 220 -4.18 -30.87 1.07
N THR A 221 -3.38 -31.14 2.10
CA THR A 221 -3.49 -30.50 3.41
C THR A 221 -3.27 -28.98 3.29
N TYR A 222 -2.27 -28.55 2.53
CA TYR A 222 -2.00 -27.13 2.29
C TYR A 222 -3.07 -26.43 1.45
N LEU A 223 -3.67 -27.14 0.50
CA LEU A 223 -4.75 -26.57 -0.30
C LEU A 223 -5.98 -26.25 0.55
N GLY A 224 -6.22 -27.00 1.64
CA GLY A 224 -7.36 -26.79 2.53
C GLY A 224 -8.71 -27.04 1.85
N ILE A 225 -8.72 -27.78 0.73
CA ILE A 225 -9.91 -28.07 -0.07
C ILE A 225 -10.48 -29.42 0.37
N PRO A 226 -11.75 -29.51 0.78
CA PRO A 226 -12.34 -30.74 1.27
C PRO A 226 -12.59 -31.76 0.16
N GLU A 227 -12.64 -33.04 0.52
CA GLU A 227 -13.11 -34.11 -0.36
C GLU A 227 -14.59 -33.88 -0.76
N PRO A 228 -15.02 -34.24 -1.99
CA PRO A 228 -14.27 -34.98 -3.02
C PRO A 228 -13.48 -34.10 -4.01
N TYR A 229 -13.44 -32.77 -3.84
CA TYR A 229 -12.89 -31.84 -4.83
C TYR A 229 -11.39 -31.96 -5.04
N MET A 230 -10.65 -32.26 -3.98
CA MET A 230 -9.22 -32.50 -4.04
C MET A 230 -8.85 -33.64 -3.10
N ASN A 231 -8.06 -34.59 -3.60
CA ASN A 231 -7.47 -35.66 -2.81
C ASN A 231 -6.11 -36.04 -3.42
N HIS A 232 -5.36 -36.90 -2.72
CA HIS A 232 -4.01 -37.28 -3.12
C HIS A 232 -3.99 -37.95 -4.50
N MET A 233 -5.02 -38.72 -4.87
CA MET A 233 -5.13 -39.32 -6.20
C MET A 233 -5.29 -38.28 -7.32
N ILE A 234 -5.97 -37.16 -7.06
CA ILE A 234 -6.08 -36.06 -8.03
C ILE A 234 -4.73 -35.36 -8.18
N VAL A 235 -4.03 -35.07 -7.07
CA VAL A 235 -2.67 -34.48 -7.11
C VAL A 235 -1.72 -35.36 -7.92
N GLU A 236 -1.76 -36.68 -7.68
CA GLU A 236 -0.94 -37.65 -8.41
C GLU A 236 -1.26 -37.65 -9.90
N LYS A 237 -2.54 -37.61 -10.29
CA LYS A 237 -2.95 -37.49 -11.70
C LYS A 237 -2.49 -36.19 -12.33
N CYS A 238 -2.56 -35.05 -11.63
CA CYS A 238 -2.05 -33.77 -12.11
C CYS A 238 -0.54 -33.85 -12.36
N PHE A 239 0.21 -34.45 -11.42
CA PHE A 239 1.65 -34.66 -11.53
C PHE A 239 2.01 -35.55 -12.73
N GLN A 240 1.31 -36.69 -12.90
CA GLN A 240 1.49 -37.60 -14.01
C GLN A 240 1.15 -36.96 -15.37
N TYR A 241 0.10 -36.14 -15.43
CA TYR A 241 -0.31 -35.44 -16.65
C TYR A 241 0.70 -34.36 -17.07
N ALA A 242 1.17 -33.55 -16.11
CA ALA A 242 2.23 -32.57 -16.36
C ALA A 242 3.55 -33.25 -16.80
N TYR A 243 3.91 -34.37 -16.17
CA TYR A 243 5.04 -35.18 -16.59
C TYR A 243 4.88 -35.69 -18.02
N ALA A 244 3.72 -36.24 -18.36
CA ALA A 244 3.43 -36.77 -19.69
C ALA A 244 3.65 -35.69 -20.77
N LEU A 245 3.14 -34.47 -20.53
CA LEU A 245 3.35 -33.31 -21.40
C LEU A 245 4.83 -32.87 -21.49
N GLY A 246 5.59 -32.95 -20.39
CA GLY A 246 7.03 -32.66 -20.38
C GLY A 246 7.93 -33.76 -20.97
N SER A 247 7.46 -35.01 -20.95
CA SER A 247 8.18 -36.21 -21.40
C SER A 247 8.07 -36.48 -22.90
N ALA A 248 7.11 -35.85 -23.57
CA ALA A 248 6.88 -35.79 -25.02
C ALA A 248 8.08 -35.35 -25.90
N ARG A 249 9.28 -35.23 -25.32
CA ARG A 249 10.49 -34.74 -25.96
C ARG A 249 11.15 -35.80 -26.84
N LEU A 250 11.39 -35.43 -28.10
CA LEU A 250 12.30 -36.13 -28.99
C LEU A 250 13.77 -35.70 -28.72
N PRO A 251 14.78 -36.52 -29.07
CA PRO A 251 16.12 -36.51 -28.47
C PRO A 251 17.01 -35.28 -28.72
N ASN A 252 16.56 -34.28 -29.49
CA ASN A 252 17.40 -33.14 -29.86
C ASN A 252 17.19 -31.92 -28.97
N ARG A 253 18.27 -31.52 -28.29
CA ARG A 253 18.43 -30.42 -27.33
C ARG A 253 18.25 -28.99 -27.90
N GLY A 254 17.39 -28.78 -28.90
CA GLY A 254 17.23 -27.50 -29.59
C GLY A 254 15.87 -26.83 -29.38
N ASN A 255 15.84 -25.76 -28.58
CA ASN A 255 14.81 -24.70 -28.47
C ASN A 255 13.34 -25.11 -28.69
N TRP A 256 12.70 -25.60 -27.63
CA TRP A 256 11.24 -25.66 -27.50
C TRP A 256 10.71 -24.46 -26.70
N GLY A 257 10.90 -23.24 -27.21
CA GLY A 257 10.49 -22.00 -26.54
C GLY A 257 8.98 -21.75 -26.48
N TYR A 258 8.10 -22.70 -26.86
CA TYR A 258 6.64 -22.53 -26.75
C TYR A 258 6.11 -23.10 -25.43
N TRP A 259 6.38 -24.37 -25.14
CA TRP A 259 5.99 -24.99 -23.86
C TRP A 259 6.73 -24.37 -22.67
N GLU A 260 8.03 -24.04 -22.82
CA GLU A 260 8.80 -23.32 -21.81
C GLU A 260 8.27 -21.89 -21.56
N ARG A 261 7.70 -21.22 -22.57
CA ARG A 261 7.15 -19.84 -22.46
C ARG A 261 5.70 -19.80 -21.97
N ASN A 262 4.90 -20.82 -22.30
CA ASN A 262 3.44 -20.79 -22.15
C ASN A 262 2.87 -21.80 -21.14
N TRP A 263 3.66 -22.76 -20.63
CA TRP A 263 3.17 -23.70 -19.60
C TRP A 263 2.69 -22.97 -18.35
N GLY A 264 3.47 -22.01 -17.84
CA GLY A 264 3.09 -21.21 -16.68
C GLY A 264 1.75 -20.48 -16.85
N ASN A 265 1.36 -20.15 -18.10
CA ASN A 265 0.10 -19.47 -18.40
C ASN A 265 -1.11 -20.40 -18.52
N HIS A 266 -0.90 -21.70 -18.81
CA HIS A 266 -1.98 -22.64 -19.13
C HIS A 266 -1.99 -23.92 -18.31
N ALA A 267 -1.07 -24.11 -17.37
CA ALA A 267 -0.99 -25.33 -16.56
C ALA A 267 -2.34 -25.68 -15.92
N SER A 268 -2.96 -24.71 -15.22
CA SER A 268 -4.32 -24.83 -14.67
C SER A 268 -5.36 -25.15 -15.75
N ASN A 269 -5.27 -24.47 -16.90
CA ASN A 269 -6.21 -24.62 -18.02
C ASN A 269 -6.23 -26.05 -18.53
N TYR A 270 -5.06 -26.66 -18.71
CA TYR A 270 -4.97 -28.04 -19.15
C TYR A 270 -5.59 -29.02 -18.15
N LEU A 271 -5.31 -28.88 -16.85
CA LEU A 271 -5.80 -29.77 -15.81
C LEU A 271 -7.33 -29.70 -15.64
N VAL A 272 -7.90 -28.50 -15.73
CA VAL A 272 -9.35 -28.26 -15.61
C VAL A 272 -10.08 -28.68 -16.88
N CYS A 273 -9.56 -28.30 -18.05
CA CYS A 273 -10.22 -28.62 -19.33
C CYS A 273 -10.18 -30.12 -19.64
N ASP A 274 -9.09 -30.84 -19.34
CA ASP A 274 -9.02 -32.32 -19.45
C ASP A 274 -10.04 -33.01 -18.51
N GLY A 275 -10.38 -32.34 -17.41
CA GLY A 275 -11.28 -32.87 -16.38
C GLY A 275 -10.57 -33.75 -15.34
N ILE A 276 -9.27 -33.52 -15.12
CA ILE A 276 -8.52 -34.11 -13.99
C ILE A 276 -8.98 -33.45 -12.69
N ILE A 277 -9.04 -32.12 -12.69
CA ILE A 277 -9.61 -31.32 -11.60
C ILE A 277 -11.10 -31.10 -11.91
N GLN A 278 -11.97 -31.52 -10.98
CA GLN A 278 -13.43 -31.42 -11.12
C GLN A 278 -14.01 -30.70 -9.90
N GLY A 279 -15.08 -29.92 -10.11
CA GLY A 279 -15.72 -29.09 -9.08
C GLY A 279 -17.25 -29.19 -9.11
N GLN A 280 -17.93 -28.73 -8.04
CA GLN A 280 -19.39 -28.50 -8.07
C GLN A 280 -19.64 -27.21 -8.86
N GLY A 281 -19.83 -27.37 -10.17
CA GLY A 281 -19.89 -26.26 -11.12
C GLY A 281 -18.50 -25.77 -11.55
N ASP A 282 -18.43 -25.27 -12.79
CA ASP A 282 -17.17 -25.00 -13.51
C ASP A 282 -16.26 -23.98 -12.78
N THR A 283 -16.82 -23.04 -12.02
CA THR A 283 -16.06 -22.00 -11.29
C THR A 283 -15.18 -22.52 -10.14
N SER A 284 -15.56 -23.63 -9.49
CA SER A 284 -14.80 -24.17 -8.34
C SER A 284 -13.53 -24.93 -8.76
N ALA A 285 -13.53 -25.57 -9.94
CA ALA A 285 -12.38 -26.31 -10.46
C ALA A 285 -11.17 -25.41 -10.75
N TRP A 286 -11.41 -24.21 -11.28
CA TRP A 286 -10.37 -23.21 -11.53
C TRP A 286 -9.70 -22.71 -10.25
N GLY A 287 -10.50 -22.47 -9.19
CA GLY A 287 -9.95 -22.11 -7.88
C GLY A 287 -9.04 -23.21 -7.29
N VAL A 288 -9.41 -24.48 -7.49
CA VAL A 288 -8.59 -25.64 -7.10
C VAL A 288 -7.29 -25.70 -7.90
N ALA A 289 -7.36 -25.50 -9.22
CA ALA A 289 -6.20 -25.53 -10.10
C ALA A 289 -5.20 -24.39 -9.80
N ASP A 290 -5.70 -23.16 -9.59
CA ASP A 290 -4.86 -22.02 -9.21
C ASP A 290 -4.24 -22.18 -7.82
N ALA A 291 -4.95 -22.83 -6.89
CA ALA A 291 -4.38 -23.19 -5.60
C ALA A 291 -3.28 -24.26 -5.75
N LEU A 292 -3.49 -25.27 -6.61
CA LEU A 292 -2.50 -26.31 -6.90
C LEU A 292 -1.23 -25.73 -7.53
N GLN A 293 -1.37 -24.89 -8.56
CA GLN A 293 -0.22 -24.27 -9.24
C GLN A 293 0.62 -23.41 -8.29
N ARG A 294 -0.01 -22.71 -7.33
CA ARG A 294 0.71 -21.94 -6.30
C ARG A 294 1.46 -22.80 -5.28
N ASN A 295 0.99 -24.03 -5.04
CA ASN A 295 1.53 -24.91 -3.99
C ASN A 295 2.42 -26.05 -4.52
N VAL A 296 2.40 -26.31 -5.83
CA VAL A 296 3.14 -27.39 -6.48
C VAL A 296 3.99 -26.82 -7.61
N HIS A 297 5.29 -27.08 -7.57
CA HIS A 297 6.22 -26.60 -8.59
C HIS A 297 6.53 -27.71 -9.60
N LEU A 298 5.95 -27.62 -10.80
CA LEU A 298 6.08 -28.63 -11.85
C LEU A 298 7.02 -28.20 -13.00
N ASP A 299 7.55 -26.97 -12.96
CA ASP A 299 8.35 -26.40 -14.04
C ASP A 299 9.67 -27.16 -14.28
N TRP A 300 10.20 -27.81 -13.25
CA TRP A 300 11.41 -28.64 -13.37
C TRP A 300 11.20 -29.88 -14.27
N LEU A 301 9.96 -30.37 -14.42
CA LEU A 301 9.65 -31.42 -15.40
C LEU A 301 9.91 -30.94 -16.84
N LEU A 302 9.85 -29.62 -17.04
CA LEU A 302 10.03 -28.92 -18.31
C LEU A 302 11.41 -28.24 -18.44
N ASP A 303 12.34 -28.38 -17.50
CA ASP A 303 13.71 -27.91 -17.73
C ASP A 303 14.45 -28.91 -18.66
N SER A 304 15.06 -28.40 -19.73
CA SER A 304 15.79 -29.16 -20.75
C SER A 304 17.25 -29.44 -20.40
N ARG A 305 17.74 -28.93 -19.25
CA ARG A 305 19.17 -28.91 -18.90
C ARG A 305 19.64 -30.03 -17.97
N GLU A 306 18.77 -30.89 -17.46
CA GLU A 306 19.11 -31.74 -16.30
C GLU A 306 18.92 -33.25 -16.47
N SER A 307 20.01 -34.01 -16.28
CA SER A 307 20.09 -35.48 -16.38
C SER A 307 19.72 -36.24 -15.10
N ALA A 308 19.35 -35.53 -14.03
CA ALA A 308 18.95 -36.07 -12.73
C ALA A 308 17.73 -37.00 -12.76
N SER A 309 16.93 -36.86 -13.82
CA SER A 309 15.52 -37.20 -13.81
C SER A 309 15.23 -38.62 -14.27
N ASP A 310 16.20 -39.40 -14.74
CA ASP A 310 15.95 -40.73 -15.33
C ASP A 310 15.28 -41.73 -14.37
N GLY A 311 15.57 -41.68 -13.06
CA GLY A 311 14.96 -42.57 -12.06
C GLY A 311 13.48 -42.26 -11.82
N ILE A 312 13.15 -40.98 -11.56
CA ILE A 312 11.78 -40.49 -11.40
C ILE A 312 11.00 -40.65 -12.72
N ARG A 313 11.62 -40.30 -13.85
CA ARG A 313 11.03 -40.43 -15.20
C ARG A 313 10.70 -41.87 -15.56
N ARG A 314 11.60 -42.83 -15.33
CA ARG A 314 11.35 -44.25 -15.60
C ARG A 314 10.22 -44.79 -14.73
N HIS A 315 10.20 -44.44 -13.45
CA HIS A 315 9.14 -44.89 -12.55
C HIS A 315 7.77 -44.35 -12.96
N LEU A 316 7.67 -43.03 -13.20
CA LEU A 316 6.43 -42.42 -13.70
C LEU A 316 6.02 -43.02 -15.04
N GLN A 317 6.95 -43.31 -15.94
CA GLN A 317 6.65 -43.94 -17.22
C GLN A 317 6.12 -45.38 -17.09
N LEU A 318 6.53 -46.11 -16.05
CA LEU A 318 6.07 -47.47 -15.74
C LEU A 318 4.70 -47.50 -15.03
N GLN A 319 4.41 -46.50 -14.18
CA GLN A 319 3.14 -46.39 -13.45
C GLN A 319 2.09 -45.48 -14.11
N CYS A 320 2.43 -44.77 -15.20
CA CYS A 320 1.51 -43.90 -15.93
C CYS A 320 0.27 -44.65 -16.44
N ARG A 321 -0.80 -44.64 -15.65
CA ARG A 321 -2.14 -45.15 -16.03
C ARG A 321 -2.89 -44.19 -16.97
N LEU A 322 -2.29 -43.05 -17.32
CA LEU A 322 -2.89 -42.00 -18.15
C LEU A 322 -2.48 -42.06 -19.63
N ARG A 323 -1.78 -43.10 -20.11
CA ARG A 323 -1.39 -43.23 -21.53
C ARG A 323 -2.58 -43.16 -22.49
N ASP A 324 -3.75 -43.62 -22.04
CA ASP A 324 -4.96 -43.63 -22.87
C ASP A 324 -5.70 -42.29 -22.89
N ARG A 325 -5.30 -41.31 -22.06
CA ARG A 325 -5.95 -40.00 -21.96
C ARG A 325 -5.44 -38.95 -22.94
N TRP A 326 -4.26 -39.11 -23.50
CA TRP A 326 -3.72 -38.09 -24.40
C TRP A 326 -2.98 -38.70 -25.57
N VAL A 327 -3.02 -37.99 -26.69
CA VAL A 327 -2.34 -38.37 -27.93
C VAL A 327 -1.44 -37.22 -28.35
N LEU A 328 -0.18 -37.54 -28.60
CA LEU A 328 0.77 -36.60 -29.19
C LEU A 328 1.26 -37.12 -30.53
N VAL A 329 1.11 -36.26 -31.52
CA VAL A 329 1.61 -36.46 -32.86
C VAL A 329 2.70 -35.44 -33.13
N VAL A 330 3.90 -35.95 -33.41
CA VAL A 330 5.03 -35.11 -33.83
C VAL A 330 5.29 -35.28 -35.32
N HIS A 331 5.02 -34.24 -36.11
CA HIS A 331 5.18 -34.31 -37.56
C HIS A 331 6.63 -33.97 -38.00
N LYS A 332 7.20 -34.84 -38.84
CA LYS A 332 8.56 -34.73 -39.41
C LYS A 332 8.51 -34.33 -40.89
N ARG A 333 9.60 -33.76 -41.40
CA ARG A 333 9.71 -33.24 -42.79
C ARG A 333 9.35 -34.27 -43.88
N ASP A 334 9.54 -35.56 -43.62
CA ASP A 334 9.45 -36.63 -44.64
C ASP A 334 8.37 -37.70 -44.39
N LYS A 335 7.52 -37.53 -43.36
CA LYS A 335 6.39 -38.43 -43.08
C LYS A 335 5.16 -37.60 -42.72
N GLY A 336 4.17 -37.54 -43.60
CA GLY A 336 2.84 -37.00 -43.27
C GLY A 336 2.17 -37.78 -42.14
N LEU A 337 1.08 -37.26 -41.57
CA LEU A 337 0.29 -37.99 -40.57
C LEU A 337 -0.33 -39.25 -41.23
N PRO A 338 -0.02 -40.47 -40.79
CA PRO A 338 -0.76 -41.65 -41.24
C PRO A 338 -2.20 -41.60 -40.64
N PRO A 339 -3.26 -41.56 -41.47
CA PRO A 339 -4.64 -41.40 -40.99
C PRO A 339 -5.15 -42.60 -40.15
N ASP A 340 -4.77 -43.82 -40.53
CA ASP A 340 -5.38 -45.05 -40.00
C ASP A 340 -4.90 -45.44 -38.60
N GLU A 341 -3.67 -45.04 -38.20
CA GLU A 341 -3.13 -45.34 -36.86
C GLU A 341 -3.64 -44.36 -35.79
N ILE A 342 -3.96 -43.12 -36.16
CA ILE A 342 -4.38 -42.06 -35.22
C ILE A 342 -5.84 -42.24 -34.79
N GLY A 343 -6.70 -42.71 -35.70
CA GLY A 343 -8.11 -42.97 -35.40
C GLY A 343 -8.34 -43.98 -34.28
N MET A 344 -7.49 -45.02 -34.18
CA MET A 344 -7.55 -46.01 -33.09
C MET A 344 -7.06 -45.44 -31.74
N LEU A 345 -6.04 -44.58 -31.77
CA LEU A 345 -5.42 -43.95 -30.59
C LEU A 345 -6.34 -42.90 -29.92
N LEU A 346 -7.29 -42.33 -30.65
CA LEU A 346 -8.22 -41.31 -30.17
C LEU A 346 -9.43 -41.86 -29.38
N SER A 347 -9.57 -43.18 -29.26
CA SER A 347 -10.79 -43.81 -28.69
C SER A 347 -11.06 -43.49 -27.21
N GLU A 348 -10.02 -43.27 -26.41
CA GLU A 348 -10.14 -42.94 -24.98
C GLU A 348 -9.51 -41.58 -24.61
N ALA A 349 -8.94 -40.88 -25.59
CA ALA A 349 -8.17 -39.67 -25.36
C ALA A 349 -9.06 -38.44 -25.08
N THR A 350 -8.72 -37.70 -24.03
CA THR A 350 -9.31 -36.42 -23.65
C THR A 350 -8.48 -35.23 -24.14
N SER A 351 -7.22 -35.45 -24.50
CA SER A 351 -6.30 -34.41 -24.97
C SER A 351 -5.54 -34.81 -26.25
N PHE A 352 -5.45 -33.92 -27.24
CA PHE A 352 -4.71 -34.14 -28.49
C PHE A 352 -3.73 -33.01 -28.78
N PHE A 353 -2.49 -33.37 -29.10
CA PHE A 353 -1.40 -32.46 -29.39
C PHE A 353 -0.81 -32.78 -30.76
N ALA A 354 -0.82 -31.82 -31.69
CA ALA A 354 -0.09 -31.89 -32.94
C ALA A 354 1.02 -30.83 -32.92
N LEU A 355 2.26 -31.28 -32.85
CA LEU A 355 3.45 -30.43 -32.72
C LEU A 355 4.44 -30.69 -33.84
N PRO A 356 5.19 -29.66 -34.31
CA PRO A 356 6.29 -29.87 -35.25
C PRO A 356 7.41 -30.70 -34.62
N TYR A 357 8.38 -31.14 -35.41
CA TYR A 357 9.66 -31.67 -34.90
C TYR A 357 10.67 -30.55 -34.55
N SER A 358 10.60 -29.39 -35.22
CA SER A 358 11.44 -28.22 -34.94
C SER A 358 10.86 -26.92 -35.55
N LYS A 359 10.82 -25.82 -34.78
CA LYS A 359 10.33 -24.50 -35.27
C LYS A 359 11.10 -23.94 -36.47
N ARG A 360 12.41 -24.23 -36.61
CA ARG A 360 13.25 -23.65 -37.69
C ARG A 360 13.19 -24.44 -39.01
N HIS A 361 12.68 -25.66 -38.98
CA HIS A 361 12.92 -26.64 -40.05
C HIS A 361 11.71 -27.50 -40.43
N SER A 362 10.59 -27.42 -39.71
CA SER A 362 9.37 -28.18 -40.00
C SER A 362 8.42 -27.40 -40.93
N PRO A 363 7.97 -27.99 -42.06
CA PRO A 363 6.90 -27.41 -42.86
C PRO A 363 5.55 -27.52 -42.14
N ILE A 364 4.64 -26.58 -42.45
CA ILE A 364 3.24 -26.64 -42.00
C ILE A 364 2.60 -27.92 -42.57
N THR A 365 1.97 -28.72 -41.72
CA THR A 365 1.39 -30.01 -42.09
C THR A 365 -0.12 -29.92 -42.25
N THR A 366 -0.65 -30.46 -43.34
CA THR A 366 -2.10 -30.51 -43.57
C THR A 366 -2.73 -31.61 -42.70
N LEU A 367 -3.76 -31.25 -41.93
CA LEU A 367 -4.53 -32.22 -41.15
C LEU A 367 -5.50 -32.96 -42.10
N PRO A 368 -5.54 -34.30 -42.06
CA PRO A 368 -6.51 -35.08 -42.83
C PRO A 368 -7.96 -34.73 -42.45
N ASP A 369 -8.83 -34.67 -43.46
CA ASP A 369 -10.27 -34.59 -43.25
C ASP A 369 -10.75 -35.83 -42.49
N GLY A 370 -11.62 -35.63 -41.49
CA GLY A 370 -12.17 -36.73 -40.71
C GLY A 370 -11.25 -37.37 -39.67
N ILE A 371 -10.07 -36.82 -39.40
CA ILE A 371 -9.15 -37.30 -38.33
C ILE A 371 -9.84 -37.40 -36.95
N PHE A 372 -10.87 -36.59 -36.71
CA PHE A 372 -11.68 -36.61 -35.48
C PHE A 372 -13.07 -37.22 -35.67
N GLN A 373 -13.44 -37.81 -36.82
CA GLN A 373 -14.82 -38.29 -37.07
C GLN A 373 -15.15 -39.67 -36.46
N HIS A 374 -14.22 -40.31 -35.75
CA HIS A 374 -14.46 -41.62 -35.12
C HIS A 374 -15.45 -41.54 -33.95
N SER A 375 -16.16 -42.65 -33.66
CA SER A 375 -17.29 -42.76 -32.71
C SER A 375 -17.03 -42.30 -31.27
N HIS A 376 -15.79 -41.97 -30.91
CA HIS A 376 -15.37 -41.60 -29.55
C HIS A 376 -14.66 -40.23 -29.45
N SER A 377 -14.51 -39.48 -30.55
CA SER A 377 -13.96 -38.10 -30.52
C SER A 377 -14.80 -37.13 -29.69
N SER A 378 -16.02 -37.52 -29.33
CA SER A 378 -16.87 -36.86 -28.35
C SER A 378 -16.24 -36.75 -26.95
N LYS A 379 -15.19 -37.51 -26.61
CA LYS A 379 -14.47 -37.39 -25.33
C LYS A 379 -13.37 -36.31 -25.34
N LEU A 380 -12.98 -35.80 -26.50
CA LEU A 380 -11.88 -34.84 -26.62
C LEU A 380 -12.28 -33.49 -26.01
N ARG A 381 -11.46 -33.00 -25.09
CA ARG A 381 -11.67 -31.74 -24.36
C ARG A 381 -10.56 -30.71 -24.57
N VAL A 382 -9.34 -31.17 -24.86
CA VAL A 382 -8.18 -30.31 -25.09
C VAL A 382 -7.62 -30.59 -26.48
N LEU A 383 -7.47 -29.54 -27.27
CA LEU A 383 -6.90 -29.60 -28.61
C LEU A 383 -5.81 -28.53 -28.77
N HIS A 384 -4.58 -28.97 -29.03
CA HIS A 384 -3.44 -28.11 -29.31
C HIS A 384 -2.90 -28.42 -30.70
N LEU A 385 -3.02 -27.46 -31.61
CA LEU A 385 -2.53 -27.55 -32.98
C LEU A 385 -1.47 -26.49 -33.23
N CYS A 386 -0.26 -26.93 -33.55
CA CYS A 386 0.88 -26.05 -33.86
C CYS A 386 1.38 -26.38 -35.27
N TYR A 387 1.63 -25.37 -36.11
CA TYR A 387 2.07 -25.57 -37.51
C TYR A 387 1.16 -26.48 -38.35
N CYS A 388 -0.16 -26.38 -38.16
CA CYS A 388 -1.16 -27.18 -38.87
C CYS A 388 -1.86 -26.37 -39.98
N ARG A 389 -2.33 -27.06 -41.01
CA ARG A 389 -3.15 -26.49 -42.10
C ARG A 389 -4.46 -27.26 -42.24
N PHE A 390 -5.58 -26.56 -42.24
CA PHE A 390 -6.93 -27.13 -42.37
C PHE A 390 -7.91 -26.05 -42.86
N GLY A 391 -9.13 -26.40 -43.29
CA GLY A 391 -10.14 -25.41 -43.69
C GLY A 391 -10.73 -24.66 -42.49
N PHE A 392 -10.68 -23.34 -42.46
CA PHE A 392 -11.32 -22.54 -41.40
C PHE A 392 -12.84 -22.49 -41.49
N GLU A 393 -13.39 -22.74 -42.68
CA GLU A 393 -14.85 -22.81 -42.87
C GLU A 393 -15.44 -24.15 -42.40
N SER A 394 -14.65 -25.22 -42.46
CA SER A 394 -15.02 -26.58 -42.07
C SER A 394 -13.89 -27.27 -41.29
N PRO A 395 -13.53 -26.78 -40.09
CA PRO A 395 -12.40 -27.31 -39.35
C PRO A 395 -12.62 -28.79 -38.96
N PRO A 396 -11.57 -29.63 -38.98
CA PRO A 396 -11.73 -31.08 -38.83
C PRO A 396 -12.26 -31.51 -37.45
N PHE A 397 -12.19 -30.61 -36.46
CA PHE A 397 -12.59 -30.83 -35.07
C PHE A 397 -14.01 -30.33 -34.74
N LEU A 398 -14.83 -29.93 -35.73
CA LEU A 398 -16.24 -29.53 -35.46
C LEU A 398 -17.05 -30.63 -34.76
N CYS A 399 -16.71 -31.90 -35.00
CA CYS A 399 -17.37 -33.04 -34.35
C CYS A 399 -17.03 -33.20 -32.85
N CYS A 400 -16.03 -32.48 -32.32
CA CYS A 400 -15.58 -32.55 -30.94
C CYS A 400 -16.50 -31.74 -30.00
N SER A 401 -17.70 -32.24 -29.73
CA SER A 401 -18.75 -31.54 -28.95
C SER A 401 -18.46 -31.31 -27.45
N GLN A 402 -17.35 -31.82 -26.91
CA GLN A 402 -16.92 -31.61 -25.51
C GLN A 402 -15.64 -30.78 -25.41
N LEU A 403 -15.22 -30.13 -26.50
CA LEU A 403 -14.03 -29.31 -26.54
C LEU A 403 -14.15 -28.12 -25.57
N ARG A 404 -13.16 -28.00 -24.68
CA ARG A 404 -13.06 -26.97 -23.63
C ARG A 404 -11.83 -26.09 -23.80
N PHE A 405 -10.75 -26.60 -24.37
CA PHE A 405 -9.54 -25.83 -24.64
C PHE A 405 -9.09 -26.02 -26.08
N LEU A 406 -9.02 -24.92 -26.82
CA LEU A 406 -8.47 -24.85 -28.16
C LEU A 406 -7.26 -23.91 -28.19
N LEU A 407 -6.11 -24.45 -28.60
CA LEU A 407 -4.89 -23.68 -28.84
C LEU A 407 -4.44 -23.87 -30.28
N LEU A 408 -4.33 -22.75 -31.00
CA LEU A 408 -3.88 -22.69 -32.39
C LEU A 408 -2.63 -21.81 -32.46
N ASP A 409 -1.48 -22.40 -32.77
CA ASP A 409 -0.22 -21.69 -32.98
C ASP A 409 0.27 -21.85 -34.43
N THR A 410 0.48 -20.74 -35.13
CA THR A 410 1.02 -20.72 -36.50
C THR A 410 0.23 -21.63 -37.47
N CYS A 411 -1.10 -21.63 -37.34
CA CYS A 411 -1.99 -22.41 -38.20
C CYS A 411 -2.48 -21.60 -39.41
N SER A 412 -2.73 -22.27 -40.54
CA SER A 412 -3.15 -21.62 -41.80
C SER A 412 -4.38 -22.30 -42.42
N SER A 413 -5.22 -21.50 -43.09
CA SER A 413 -6.37 -22.04 -43.82
C SER A 413 -5.96 -22.64 -45.16
N ILE A 414 -6.63 -23.70 -45.58
CA ILE A 414 -6.69 -24.13 -46.99
C ILE A 414 -7.64 -23.17 -47.73
N ALA A 415 -7.30 -22.77 -48.95
CA ALA A 415 -8.22 -22.00 -49.80
C ALA A 415 -9.38 -22.92 -50.25
N CYS A 416 -10.62 -22.50 -50.03
CA CYS A 416 -11.80 -23.29 -50.37
C CYS A 416 -12.42 -22.81 -51.68
N ASP A 417 -12.52 -23.68 -52.69
CA ASP A 417 -13.25 -23.40 -53.95
C ASP A 417 -14.76 -23.69 -53.83
N LYS A 418 -15.24 -24.12 -52.65
CA LYS A 418 -16.65 -24.45 -52.40
C LYS A 418 -17.29 -23.33 -51.59
N HIS A 419 -18.40 -22.79 -52.10
CA HIS A 419 -19.22 -21.85 -51.33
C HIS A 419 -19.65 -22.49 -50.00
N PRO A 420 -19.53 -21.76 -48.87
CA PRO A 420 -19.94 -22.29 -47.57
C PRO A 420 -21.43 -22.56 -47.58
N ILE A 421 -21.82 -23.80 -47.31
CA ILE A 421 -23.21 -24.13 -47.00
C ILE A 421 -23.46 -23.54 -45.62
N HIS A 422 -24.38 -22.57 -45.53
CA HIS A 422 -24.64 -21.71 -44.37
C HIS A 422 -25.10 -22.41 -43.07
N ASN A 423 -24.90 -23.72 -42.89
CA ASN A 423 -25.47 -24.52 -41.80
C ASN A 423 -24.54 -25.64 -41.26
N GLU A 424 -23.22 -25.44 -41.17
CA GLU A 424 -22.39 -26.35 -40.37
C GLU A 424 -22.54 -26.00 -38.88
N ASP A 425 -22.94 -26.99 -38.07
CA ASP A 425 -23.17 -26.85 -36.63
C ASP A 425 -21.86 -26.52 -35.90
N MET A 426 -21.71 -25.26 -35.49
CA MET A 426 -20.55 -24.76 -34.74
C MET A 426 -20.61 -25.11 -33.24
N SER A 427 -21.51 -26.02 -32.82
CA SER A 427 -21.76 -26.38 -31.41
C SER A 427 -20.50 -26.75 -30.62
N CYS A 428 -19.41 -27.20 -31.24
CA CYS A 428 -18.15 -27.48 -30.56
C CYS A 428 -17.56 -26.27 -29.80
N PHE A 429 -17.85 -25.04 -30.25
CA PHE A 429 -17.35 -23.81 -29.62
C PHE A 429 -18.19 -23.36 -28.42
N GLN A 430 -19.42 -23.87 -28.25
CA GLN A 430 -20.30 -23.44 -27.15
C GLN A 430 -19.74 -23.77 -25.77
N LYS A 431 -19.09 -24.93 -25.64
CA LYS A 431 -18.48 -25.41 -24.39
C LYS A 431 -17.01 -25.03 -24.23
N LEU A 432 -16.51 -24.16 -25.10
CA LEU A 432 -15.12 -23.74 -25.06
C LEU A 432 -14.90 -22.82 -23.87
N TRP A 433 -14.00 -23.20 -22.96
CA TRP A 433 -13.62 -22.42 -21.79
C TRP A 433 -12.36 -21.59 -22.02
N VAL A 434 -11.44 -22.08 -22.85
CA VAL A 434 -10.16 -21.43 -23.14
C VAL A 434 -9.89 -21.42 -24.64
N LEU A 435 -9.60 -20.24 -25.16
CA LEU A 435 -9.16 -20.03 -26.53
C LEU A 435 -7.80 -19.35 -26.55
N HIS A 436 -6.82 -19.96 -27.22
CA HIS A 436 -5.51 -19.36 -27.47
C HIS A 436 -5.26 -19.31 -28.98
N LEU A 437 -5.12 -18.09 -29.52
CA LEU A 437 -4.76 -17.83 -30.91
C LEU A 437 -3.38 -17.15 -31.00
N SER A 438 -2.37 -17.89 -31.42
CA SER A 438 -1.00 -17.40 -31.60
C SER A 438 -0.62 -17.46 -33.08
N TYR A 439 -0.22 -16.33 -33.67
CA TYR A 439 0.23 -16.22 -35.07
C TYR A 439 -0.68 -16.94 -36.09
N THR A 440 -1.99 -16.98 -35.82
CA THR A 440 -3.01 -17.69 -36.61
C THR A 440 -4.09 -16.68 -37.00
N ARG A 441 -4.27 -16.40 -38.29
CA ARG A 441 -5.16 -15.32 -38.77
C ARG A 441 -6.59 -15.82 -39.03
N TRP A 442 -7.36 -16.05 -37.96
CA TRP A 442 -8.75 -16.54 -38.05
C TRP A 442 -9.75 -15.53 -37.47
N TYR A 443 -9.93 -14.39 -38.14
CA TYR A 443 -10.72 -13.24 -37.65
C TYR A 443 -12.17 -13.58 -37.27
N ARG A 444 -12.79 -14.59 -37.91
CA ARG A 444 -14.16 -15.02 -37.59
C ARG A 444 -14.32 -15.46 -36.12
N LEU A 445 -13.27 -16.02 -35.49
CA LEU A 445 -13.34 -16.49 -34.10
C LEU A 445 -13.51 -15.34 -33.08
N LEU A 446 -12.99 -14.15 -33.39
CA LEU A 446 -13.08 -12.96 -32.54
C LEU A 446 -14.19 -12.00 -32.99
N SER A 447 -15.03 -12.42 -33.95
CA SER A 447 -16.21 -11.65 -34.36
C SER A 447 -17.24 -11.58 -33.23
N GLU A 448 -18.07 -10.53 -33.23
CA GLU A 448 -19.12 -10.34 -32.22
C GLU A 448 -20.09 -11.54 -32.16
N GLU A 449 -20.47 -12.07 -33.31
CA GLU A 449 -21.32 -13.27 -33.40
C GLU A 449 -20.68 -14.47 -32.70
N MET A 450 -19.41 -14.78 -33.01
CA MET A 450 -18.74 -15.94 -32.44
C MET A 450 -18.41 -15.76 -30.96
N MET A 451 -17.98 -14.58 -30.54
CA MET A 451 -17.69 -14.28 -29.13
C MET A 451 -18.96 -14.34 -28.26
N ASN A 452 -20.11 -13.94 -28.82
CA ASN A 452 -21.40 -14.11 -28.14
C ASN A 452 -21.89 -15.58 -28.17
N PHE A 453 -21.54 -16.34 -29.21
CA PHE A 453 -21.84 -17.76 -29.33
C PHE A 453 -21.01 -18.63 -28.36
N MET A 454 -19.75 -18.25 -28.11
CA MET A 454 -18.86 -18.88 -27.11
C MET A 454 -19.22 -18.44 -25.67
N ALA A 455 -20.45 -18.74 -25.25
CA ALA A 455 -21.02 -18.26 -24.00
C ALA A 455 -20.24 -18.71 -22.75
N ASP A 456 -19.57 -19.87 -22.79
CA ASP A 456 -18.81 -20.43 -21.66
C ASP A 456 -17.32 -20.02 -21.66
N LEU A 457 -16.89 -19.17 -22.61
CA LEU A 457 -15.48 -18.76 -22.72
C LEU A 457 -15.05 -17.95 -21.50
N ARG A 458 -14.09 -18.48 -20.75
CA ARG A 458 -13.52 -17.86 -19.55
C ARG A 458 -12.20 -17.19 -19.79
N GLU A 459 -11.31 -17.80 -20.56
CA GLU A 459 -9.99 -17.23 -20.82
C GLU A 459 -9.69 -17.11 -22.30
N LEU A 460 -9.25 -15.92 -22.70
CA LEU A 460 -8.87 -15.61 -24.07
C LEU A 460 -7.42 -15.13 -24.12
N TYR A 461 -6.63 -15.79 -24.97
CA TYR A 461 -5.23 -15.44 -25.23
C TYR A 461 -5.06 -15.21 -26.73
N VAL A 462 -4.52 -14.04 -27.08
CA VAL A 462 -4.23 -13.70 -28.47
C VAL A 462 -2.80 -13.15 -28.57
N GLU A 463 -1.99 -13.72 -29.46
CA GLU A 463 -0.59 -13.33 -29.69
C GLU A 463 -0.30 -13.14 -31.19
N GLY A 464 0.47 -12.10 -31.52
CA GLY A 464 1.00 -11.88 -32.87
C GLY A 464 0.39 -10.66 -33.55
N ASP A 465 -0.28 -10.85 -34.69
CA ASP A 465 -0.89 -9.77 -35.47
C ASP A 465 -2.20 -9.23 -34.88
N TRP A 466 -2.64 -9.81 -33.75
CA TRP A 466 -3.87 -9.46 -33.03
C TRP A 466 -3.66 -8.23 -32.15
N GLY A 467 -4.64 -7.33 -32.14
CA GLY A 467 -4.73 -6.20 -31.22
C GLY A 467 -5.91 -6.33 -30.25
N ILE A 468 -5.90 -5.51 -29.20
CA ILE A 468 -7.00 -5.48 -28.22
C ILE A 468 -8.33 -5.08 -28.88
N ASN A 469 -8.27 -4.27 -29.93
CA ASN A 469 -9.44 -3.79 -30.70
C ASN A 469 -10.06 -4.86 -31.61
N ASP A 470 -9.40 -6.00 -31.80
CA ASP A 470 -9.97 -7.12 -32.55
C ASP A 470 -10.99 -7.90 -31.73
N LEU A 471 -11.05 -7.68 -30.42
CA LEU A 471 -12.05 -8.27 -29.53
C LEU A 471 -13.39 -7.56 -29.72
N ARG A 472 -14.34 -8.25 -30.37
CA ARG A 472 -15.72 -7.76 -30.56
C ARG A 472 -16.72 -8.63 -29.79
N GLY A 473 -17.65 -8.01 -29.07
CA GLY A 473 -18.74 -8.70 -28.38
C GLY A 473 -18.70 -8.57 -26.85
N ARG A 474 -19.70 -9.15 -26.16
CA ARG A 474 -19.89 -8.97 -24.71
C ARG A 474 -19.07 -9.92 -23.84
N GLY A 475 -18.69 -11.09 -24.37
CA GLY A 475 -17.91 -12.11 -23.65
C GLY A 475 -18.45 -12.38 -22.24
N PRO A 476 -19.70 -12.83 -22.10
CA PRO A 476 -20.45 -12.77 -20.85
C PRO A 476 -19.87 -13.59 -19.70
N SER A 477 -18.99 -14.57 -19.98
CA SER A 477 -18.33 -15.43 -18.99
C SER A 477 -16.82 -15.21 -18.87
N LEU A 478 -16.26 -14.23 -19.60
CA LEU A 478 -14.82 -13.98 -19.60
C LEU A 478 -14.34 -13.55 -18.21
N VAL A 479 -13.27 -14.19 -17.74
CA VAL A 479 -12.60 -13.94 -16.46
C VAL A 479 -11.21 -13.37 -16.67
N LYS A 480 -10.53 -13.77 -17.75
CA LYS A 480 -9.15 -13.35 -18.07
C LYS A 480 -8.97 -13.11 -19.56
N VAL A 481 -8.37 -11.97 -19.90
CA VAL A 481 -7.97 -11.62 -21.27
C VAL A 481 -6.48 -11.31 -21.27
N HIS A 482 -5.75 -11.95 -22.18
CA HIS A 482 -4.34 -11.69 -22.45
C HIS A 482 -4.14 -11.39 -23.93
N VAL A 483 -3.64 -10.19 -24.23
CA VAL A 483 -3.29 -9.75 -25.58
C VAL A 483 -1.80 -9.46 -25.63
N GLU A 484 -1.08 -10.13 -26.53
CA GLU A 484 0.31 -9.83 -26.88
C GLU A 484 0.37 -9.39 -28.35
N SER A 485 0.45 -8.07 -28.57
CA SER A 485 0.46 -7.48 -29.91
C SER A 485 1.89 -7.25 -30.41
N TRP A 486 2.14 -7.58 -31.67
CA TRP A 486 3.36 -7.23 -32.39
C TRP A 486 3.06 -6.40 -33.66
N ASN A 487 1.84 -5.88 -33.76
CA ASN A 487 1.36 -5.24 -34.97
C ASN A 487 1.62 -3.72 -34.97
N TYR A 488 2.72 -3.30 -35.59
CA TYR A 488 3.16 -1.90 -35.65
C TYR A 488 2.38 -1.01 -36.63
N PHE A 489 1.45 -1.57 -37.41
CA PHE A 489 0.85 -0.89 -38.58
C PHE A 489 -0.65 -0.60 -38.42
N ILE A 490 -1.23 -0.73 -37.23
CA ILE A 490 -2.67 -0.48 -36.99
C ILE A 490 -2.92 1.00 -36.66
N ASN A 491 -4.10 1.50 -37.04
CA ASN A 491 -4.64 2.76 -36.57
C ASN A 491 -4.81 2.74 -35.03
N HIS A 492 -4.39 3.81 -34.37
CA HIS A 492 -4.62 3.99 -32.94
C HIS A 492 -6.12 4.05 -32.64
N ALA A 493 -6.53 3.41 -31.54
CA ALA A 493 -7.92 3.44 -31.11
C ALA A 493 -8.01 3.42 -29.58
N PRO A 494 -9.12 3.93 -29.00
CA PRO A 494 -9.42 3.77 -27.59
C PRO A 494 -9.62 2.29 -27.23
N PHE A 495 -9.44 1.97 -25.96
CA PHE A 495 -9.73 0.65 -25.40
C PHE A 495 -11.18 0.23 -25.71
N PRO A 496 -11.42 -1.03 -26.12
CA PRO A 496 -12.78 -1.50 -26.43
C PRO A 496 -13.67 -1.51 -25.19
N ASP A 497 -14.97 -1.28 -25.36
CA ASP A 497 -15.92 -1.34 -24.25
C ASP A 497 -16.12 -2.79 -23.76
N LEU A 498 -15.54 -3.10 -22.61
CA LEU A 498 -15.68 -4.37 -21.90
C LEU A 498 -16.47 -4.20 -20.59
N SER A 499 -17.19 -3.09 -20.41
CA SER A 499 -17.95 -2.77 -19.20
C SER A 499 -19.01 -3.82 -18.88
N SER A 500 -19.54 -4.49 -19.91
CA SER A 500 -20.55 -5.54 -19.79
C SER A 500 -20.01 -6.92 -19.38
N ALA A 501 -18.68 -7.12 -19.39
CA ALA A 501 -18.04 -8.37 -19.02
C ALA A 501 -17.95 -8.52 -17.48
N SER A 502 -19.08 -8.81 -16.83
CA SER A 502 -19.25 -8.75 -15.37
C SER A 502 -18.40 -9.73 -14.55
N PHE A 503 -17.77 -10.73 -15.17
CA PHE A 503 -16.88 -11.68 -14.50
C PHE A 503 -15.39 -11.43 -14.81
N LEU A 504 -15.08 -10.44 -15.64
CA LEU A 504 -13.71 -10.16 -16.06
C LEU A 504 -12.93 -9.58 -14.88
N LYS A 505 -11.91 -10.32 -14.44
CA LYS A 505 -11.08 -10.02 -13.27
C LYS A 505 -9.67 -9.61 -13.64
N THR A 506 -9.16 -10.10 -14.77
CA THR A 506 -7.75 -9.92 -15.15
C THR A 506 -7.63 -9.51 -16.61
N ILE A 507 -6.95 -8.39 -16.85
CA ILE A 507 -6.57 -7.93 -18.19
C ILE A 507 -5.04 -7.81 -18.24
N ILE A 508 -4.43 -8.45 -19.24
CA ILE A 508 -2.98 -8.42 -19.49
C ILE A 508 -2.75 -7.95 -20.92
N LEU A 509 -2.08 -6.81 -21.06
CA LEU A 509 -1.71 -6.22 -22.33
C LEU A 509 -0.19 -6.19 -22.44
N ASP A 510 0.36 -6.95 -23.38
CA ASP A 510 1.78 -6.96 -23.71
C ASP A 510 1.95 -6.32 -25.10
N ASN A 511 2.75 -5.25 -25.18
CA ASN A 511 3.10 -4.59 -26.44
C ASN A 511 1.90 -4.11 -27.30
N CYS A 512 0.75 -3.82 -26.69
CA CYS A 512 -0.41 -3.21 -27.36
C CYS A 512 -0.15 -1.74 -27.72
N PHE A 513 0.65 -1.50 -28.78
CA PHE A 513 1.04 -0.16 -29.25
C PHE A 513 -0.12 0.63 -29.86
N GLU A 514 -1.18 -0.05 -30.29
CA GLU A 514 -2.39 0.52 -30.86
C GLU A 514 -3.26 1.27 -29.84
N LEU A 515 -3.06 1.03 -28.53
CA LEU A 515 -3.88 1.58 -27.47
C LEU A 515 -3.62 3.09 -27.27
N GLU A 516 -4.60 3.92 -27.61
CA GLU A 516 -4.54 5.38 -27.47
C GLU A 516 -4.99 5.87 -26.09
N GLN A 517 -6.10 5.33 -25.58
CA GLN A 517 -6.66 5.77 -24.29
C GLN A 517 -7.51 4.68 -23.67
N VAL A 518 -7.55 4.64 -22.33
CA VAL A 518 -8.53 3.87 -21.55
C VAL A 518 -9.45 4.87 -20.87
N VAL A 519 -10.64 5.07 -21.45
CA VAL A 519 -11.59 6.08 -20.97
C VAL A 519 -12.39 5.56 -19.75
N PRO A 520 -12.90 6.44 -18.87
CA PRO A 520 -13.74 6.01 -17.76
C PRO A 520 -14.94 5.17 -18.23
N GLY A 521 -15.25 4.10 -17.50
CA GLY A 521 -16.46 3.29 -17.72
C GLY A 521 -16.37 2.18 -18.76
N VAL A 522 -15.29 2.07 -19.56
CA VAL A 522 -15.11 0.94 -20.52
C VAL A 522 -14.54 -0.32 -19.87
N LEU A 523 -13.94 -0.19 -18.69
CA LEU A 523 -13.45 -1.32 -17.91
C LEU A 523 -14.56 -1.83 -16.97
N PRO A 524 -14.65 -3.16 -16.74
CA PRO A 524 -15.68 -3.73 -15.91
C PRO A 524 -15.43 -3.49 -14.41
N PRO A 525 -16.48 -3.23 -13.60
CA PRO A 525 -16.32 -3.03 -12.15
C PRO A 525 -15.75 -4.22 -11.37
N SER A 526 -15.83 -5.43 -11.95
CA SER A 526 -15.28 -6.69 -11.40
C SER A 526 -13.76 -6.83 -11.54
N LEU A 527 -13.10 -5.91 -12.24
CA LEU A 527 -11.67 -5.99 -12.54
C LEU A 527 -10.85 -5.96 -11.24
N GLU A 528 -10.03 -6.99 -11.01
CA GLU A 528 -9.16 -7.14 -9.83
C GLU A 528 -7.69 -6.85 -10.15
N SER A 529 -7.26 -7.10 -11.39
CA SER A 529 -5.87 -6.95 -11.85
C SER A 529 -5.78 -6.40 -13.27
N PHE A 530 -4.93 -5.39 -13.47
CA PHE A 530 -4.60 -4.84 -14.79
C PHE A 530 -3.09 -4.81 -15.00
N THR A 531 -2.62 -5.35 -16.12
CA THR A 531 -1.20 -5.35 -16.49
C THR A 531 -1.03 -4.74 -17.88
N PHE A 532 -0.14 -3.77 -18.00
CA PHE A 532 0.26 -3.20 -19.29
C PHE A 532 1.77 -3.06 -19.38
N LYS A 533 2.40 -3.84 -20.27
CA LYS A 533 3.85 -3.92 -20.43
C LYS A 533 4.28 -3.56 -21.84
N THR A 534 5.29 -2.70 -21.96
CA THR A 534 5.83 -2.25 -23.25
C THR A 534 7.35 -2.45 -23.29
N ARG A 535 7.83 -3.41 -24.09
CA ARG A 535 9.22 -3.88 -23.97
C ARG A 535 10.25 -3.14 -24.82
N SER A 536 9.86 -2.58 -25.96
CA SER A 536 10.83 -2.11 -26.96
C SER A 536 10.49 -0.77 -27.63
N TYR A 537 9.21 -0.49 -27.84
CA TYR A 537 8.76 0.73 -28.53
C TYR A 537 7.84 1.53 -27.61
N GLY A 538 7.85 2.86 -27.73
CA GLY A 538 6.96 3.73 -26.98
C GLY A 538 5.49 3.49 -27.34
N THR A 539 4.58 3.69 -26.39
CA THR A 539 3.14 3.66 -26.67
C THR A 539 2.63 5.03 -27.09
N ASN A 540 1.49 5.01 -27.79
CA ASN A 540 0.74 6.23 -28.08
C ASN A 540 -0.36 6.50 -27.04
N THR A 541 -0.35 5.76 -25.93
CA THR A 541 -1.34 5.89 -24.87
C THR A 541 -1.21 7.25 -24.18
N SER A 542 -2.26 8.08 -24.26
CA SER A 542 -2.29 9.44 -23.72
C SER A 542 -2.98 9.52 -22.34
N SER A 543 -3.97 8.67 -22.09
CA SER A 543 -4.71 8.65 -20.83
C SER A 543 -5.14 7.24 -20.43
N ILE A 544 -5.02 6.91 -19.16
CA ILE A 544 -5.52 5.66 -18.58
C ILE A 544 -6.35 5.98 -17.34
N SER A 545 -7.66 5.68 -17.40
CA SER A 545 -8.57 5.82 -16.26
C SER A 545 -9.14 4.48 -15.82
N PHE A 546 -9.09 4.24 -14.51
CA PHE A 546 -9.67 3.08 -13.83
C PHE A 546 -10.92 3.44 -13.03
N ARG A 547 -11.50 4.62 -13.25
CA ARG A 547 -12.77 5.00 -12.61
C ARG A 547 -13.84 3.94 -12.87
N GLY A 548 -14.54 3.53 -11.80
CA GLY A 548 -15.53 2.46 -11.81
C GLY A 548 -14.98 1.08 -11.44
N CYS A 549 -13.65 0.88 -11.41
CA CYS A 549 -13.02 -0.39 -11.07
C CYS A 549 -12.80 -0.54 -9.54
N SER A 550 -13.88 -0.55 -8.76
CA SER A 550 -13.83 -0.58 -7.29
C SER A 550 -13.16 -1.83 -6.68
N GLN A 551 -13.03 -2.92 -7.45
CA GLN A 551 -12.37 -4.15 -7.01
C GLN A 551 -10.90 -4.23 -7.41
N LEU A 552 -10.35 -3.21 -8.09
CA LEU A 552 -8.99 -3.23 -8.61
C LEU A 552 -7.97 -3.17 -7.47
N LYS A 553 -7.21 -4.25 -7.31
CA LYS A 553 -6.21 -4.44 -6.24
C LYS A 553 -4.77 -4.35 -6.74
N SER A 554 -4.54 -4.78 -7.98
CA SER A 554 -3.20 -4.90 -8.55
C SER A 554 -3.12 -4.21 -9.90
N ILE A 555 -2.08 -3.39 -10.06
CA ILE A 555 -1.76 -2.73 -11.31
C ILE A 555 -0.27 -2.88 -11.55
N LEU A 556 0.08 -3.34 -12.76
CA LEU A 556 1.46 -3.44 -13.20
C LEU A 556 1.62 -2.68 -14.52
N LEU A 557 2.22 -1.49 -14.43
CA LEU A 557 2.63 -0.69 -15.59
C LEU A 557 4.14 -0.81 -15.74
N VAL A 558 4.61 -1.23 -16.91
CA VAL A 558 6.05 -1.38 -17.18
C VAL A 558 6.36 -0.91 -18.59
N GLY A 559 7.42 -0.13 -18.75
CA GLY A 559 7.98 0.24 -20.05
C GLY A 559 7.81 1.70 -20.43
N LYS A 560 7.95 1.98 -21.73
CA LYS A 560 7.93 3.33 -22.31
C LYS A 560 6.51 3.78 -22.64
N MET A 561 5.98 4.71 -21.85
CA MET A 561 4.67 5.34 -22.02
C MET A 561 4.85 6.85 -22.20
N GLU A 562 5.71 7.26 -23.14
CA GLU A 562 6.18 8.64 -23.27
C GLU A 562 5.06 9.66 -23.52
N ARG A 563 3.95 9.24 -24.14
CA ARG A 563 2.79 10.11 -24.42
C ARG A 563 1.74 10.15 -23.31
N LEU A 564 1.90 9.37 -22.24
CA LEU A 564 0.93 9.31 -21.15
C LEU A 564 0.89 10.66 -20.44
N GLU A 565 -0.23 11.36 -20.55
CA GLU A 565 -0.50 12.65 -19.92
C GLU A 565 -1.29 12.52 -18.62
N GLU A 566 -2.14 11.50 -18.52
CA GLU A 566 -3.04 11.30 -17.39
C GLU A 566 -3.11 9.84 -16.92
N LEU A 567 -3.02 9.66 -15.61
CA LEU A 567 -3.29 8.40 -14.92
C LEU A 567 -4.31 8.63 -13.79
N ASP A 568 -5.48 8.03 -13.91
CA ASP A 568 -6.57 8.14 -12.93
C ASP A 568 -6.90 6.77 -12.33
N LEU A 569 -6.72 6.65 -11.01
CA LEU A 569 -6.94 5.44 -10.21
C LEU A 569 -8.08 5.63 -9.20
N SER A 570 -8.91 6.65 -9.40
CA SER A 570 -9.93 7.05 -8.44
C SER A 570 -10.94 5.94 -8.17
N GLY A 571 -11.27 5.75 -6.89
CA GLY A 571 -12.22 4.74 -6.41
C GLY A 571 -11.70 3.31 -6.44
N THR A 572 -10.40 3.10 -6.66
CA THR A 572 -9.79 1.76 -6.63
C THR A 572 -9.33 1.38 -5.21
N ILE A 573 -9.10 0.09 -4.96
CA ILE A 573 -8.59 -0.43 -3.69
C ILE A 573 -7.11 -0.81 -3.76
N VAL A 574 -6.38 -0.19 -4.70
CA VAL A 574 -4.95 -0.39 -4.91
C VAL A 574 -4.18 0.05 -3.67
N LYS A 575 -3.34 -0.84 -3.15
CA LYS A 575 -2.48 -0.55 -1.99
C LYS A 575 -1.24 0.24 -2.36
N THR A 576 -0.69 -0.03 -3.54
CA THR A 576 0.59 0.51 -3.99
C THR A 576 0.52 0.87 -5.46
N LEU A 577 0.98 2.07 -5.80
CA LEU A 577 1.22 2.46 -7.18
C LEU A 577 2.73 2.43 -7.47
N ASP A 578 3.20 1.42 -8.20
CA ASP A 578 4.60 1.32 -8.62
C ASP A 578 4.82 1.90 -10.01
N LEU A 579 5.56 3.02 -10.08
CA LEU A 579 5.93 3.69 -11.32
C LEU A 579 7.44 3.60 -11.62
N ARG A 580 8.22 2.81 -10.86
CA ARG A 580 9.70 2.75 -11.01
C ARG A 580 10.14 2.35 -12.41
N GLU A 581 9.43 1.39 -12.98
CA GLU A 581 9.69 0.84 -14.32
C GLU A 581 8.85 1.52 -15.41
N VAL A 582 8.21 2.66 -15.11
CA VAL A 582 7.39 3.43 -16.06
C VAL A 582 8.14 4.67 -16.53
N ILE A 583 8.38 4.75 -17.84
CA ILE A 583 8.97 5.93 -18.47
C ILE A 583 7.83 6.77 -19.08
N ALA A 584 7.29 7.70 -18.29
CA ALA A 584 6.19 8.59 -18.67
C ALA A 584 6.61 10.06 -18.51
N GLN A 585 7.41 10.58 -19.45
CA GLN A 585 7.99 11.93 -19.37
C GLN A 585 6.96 13.06 -19.50
N ASN A 586 5.84 12.80 -20.17
CA ASN A 586 4.75 13.76 -20.38
C ASN A 586 3.60 13.63 -19.38
N LEU A 587 3.76 12.88 -18.29
CA LEU A 587 2.70 12.74 -17.29
C LEU A 587 2.43 14.09 -16.62
N LYS A 588 1.24 14.66 -16.89
CA LYS A 588 0.77 15.95 -16.38
C LYS A 588 -0.19 15.79 -15.21
N ARG A 589 -0.98 14.72 -15.17
CA ARG A 589 -2.05 14.51 -14.18
C ARG A 589 -1.95 13.13 -13.54
N LEU A 590 -1.89 13.09 -12.21
CA LEU A 590 -2.04 11.88 -11.41
C LEU A 590 -3.19 12.05 -10.43
N ILE A 591 -4.24 11.23 -10.58
CA ILE A 591 -5.49 11.37 -9.83
C ILE A 591 -5.76 10.07 -9.05
N LEU A 592 -5.75 10.16 -7.72
CA LEU A 592 -5.87 9.06 -6.76
C LEU A 592 -6.98 9.37 -5.75
N LEU A 593 -8.19 9.70 -6.22
CA LEU A 593 -9.29 10.12 -5.35
C LEU A 593 -10.10 8.92 -4.83
N GLY A 594 -10.33 8.84 -3.52
CA GLY A 594 -11.10 7.73 -2.92
C GLY A 594 -10.34 6.40 -2.90
N CYS A 595 -9.00 6.45 -2.93
CA CYS A 595 -8.14 5.27 -2.85
C CYS A 595 -7.89 4.88 -1.38
N GLU A 596 -8.91 4.35 -0.71
CA GLU A 596 -8.92 4.11 0.75
C GLU A 596 -7.79 3.22 1.27
N LYS A 597 -7.27 2.32 0.43
CA LYS A 597 -6.23 1.36 0.79
C LYS A 597 -4.83 1.77 0.35
N LEU A 598 -4.68 2.91 -0.33
CA LEU A 598 -3.40 3.37 -0.85
C LEU A 598 -2.45 3.72 0.30
N CYS A 599 -1.31 3.04 0.34
CA CYS A 599 -0.28 3.21 1.35
C CYS A 599 0.95 3.95 0.81
N ALA A 600 1.32 3.73 -0.46
CA ALA A 600 2.54 4.30 -1.02
C ALA A 600 2.53 4.41 -2.56
N ILE A 601 3.32 5.37 -3.05
CA ILE A 601 3.61 5.62 -4.46
C ILE A 601 5.12 5.50 -4.66
N LEU A 602 5.56 4.63 -5.57
CA LEU A 602 6.96 4.49 -5.94
C LEU A 602 7.23 5.25 -7.21
N TRP A 603 7.98 6.33 -7.09
CA TRP A 603 8.34 7.15 -8.23
C TRP A 603 9.53 6.56 -9.00
N PRO A 604 9.58 6.77 -10.33
CA PRO A 604 10.75 6.48 -11.13
C PRO A 604 11.97 7.30 -10.69
N SER A 605 13.17 6.84 -11.04
CA SER A 605 14.41 7.57 -10.70
C SER A 605 14.39 8.99 -11.28
N GLU A 606 15.08 9.92 -10.61
CA GLU A 606 14.98 11.35 -10.91
C GLU A 606 15.23 11.71 -12.39
N TYR A 607 16.09 10.94 -13.07
CA TYR A 607 16.46 11.11 -14.48
C TYR A 607 15.34 10.78 -15.47
N ILE A 608 14.45 9.84 -15.13
CA ILE A 608 13.35 9.37 -16.01
C ILE A 608 11.97 9.86 -15.57
N MET A 609 11.87 10.44 -14.37
CA MET A 609 10.65 11.03 -13.84
C MET A 609 10.15 12.20 -14.72
N THR A 610 8.83 12.31 -14.89
CA THR A 610 8.18 13.44 -15.60
C THR A 610 8.76 14.78 -15.14
N LYS A 611 8.80 15.81 -15.99
CA LYS A 611 9.17 17.17 -15.56
C LYS A 611 8.02 18.16 -15.68
N VAL A 612 6.84 17.66 -16.07
CA VAL A 612 5.67 18.45 -16.45
C VAL A 612 4.45 18.08 -15.62
N LEU A 613 4.63 17.47 -14.45
CA LEU A 613 3.53 17.16 -13.55
C LEU A 613 2.85 18.46 -13.09
N GLU A 614 1.59 18.64 -13.47
CA GLU A 614 0.80 19.83 -13.18
C GLU A 614 -0.24 19.59 -12.09
N VAL A 615 -0.84 18.39 -12.06
CA VAL A 615 -1.95 18.03 -11.17
C VAL A 615 -1.61 16.75 -10.41
N LEU A 616 -1.72 16.82 -9.09
CA LEU A 616 -1.63 15.67 -8.20
C LEU A 616 -2.78 15.73 -7.20
N HIS A 617 -3.69 14.77 -7.30
CA HIS A 617 -4.82 14.64 -6.40
C HIS A 617 -4.73 13.31 -5.67
N ILE A 618 -4.68 13.33 -4.34
CA ILE A 618 -4.64 12.13 -3.50
C ILE A 618 -5.75 12.26 -2.46
N ASN A 619 -6.64 11.27 -2.37
CA ASN A 619 -7.61 11.18 -1.29
C ASN A 619 -7.72 9.72 -0.82
N THR A 620 -7.35 9.45 0.43
CA THR A 620 -7.48 8.13 1.07
C THR A 620 -8.56 8.08 2.16
N ILE A 621 -9.39 9.13 2.27
CA ILE A 621 -10.52 9.19 3.20
C ILE A 621 -11.71 8.41 2.62
N ARG A 622 -12.35 7.62 3.48
CA ARG A 622 -13.53 6.80 3.15
C ARG A 622 -14.76 7.69 3.08
N SER A 623 -15.34 7.88 1.89
CA SER A 623 -16.58 8.67 1.76
C SER A 623 -17.76 7.89 2.35
N THR A 624 -18.48 8.49 3.29
CA THR A 624 -19.60 7.85 4.00
C THR A 624 -20.89 7.69 3.17
N SER A 625 -20.90 8.07 1.89
CA SER A 625 -22.05 8.00 0.97
C SER A 625 -21.75 7.16 -0.29
N PRO A 626 -22.44 6.03 -0.52
CA PRO A 626 -22.21 5.16 -1.69
C PRO A 626 -22.64 5.76 -3.05
N GLY A 627 -23.21 6.98 -3.08
CA GLY A 627 -23.76 7.62 -4.28
C GLY A 627 -22.95 8.77 -4.85
N GLN A 628 -21.77 9.09 -4.31
CA GLN A 628 -21.03 10.32 -4.62
C GLN A 628 -19.74 10.09 -5.44
N ALA A 629 -19.55 8.89 -5.98
CA ALA A 629 -18.44 8.59 -6.90
C ALA A 629 -18.59 9.25 -8.28
N ASN A 630 -19.74 9.85 -8.59
CA ASN A 630 -19.93 10.66 -9.81
C ASN A 630 -19.44 12.09 -9.58
N TRP A 631 -18.12 12.28 -9.59
CA TRP A 631 -17.51 13.59 -9.83
C TRP A 631 -17.59 13.91 -11.33
N GLU A 632 -18.81 14.17 -11.82
CA GLU A 632 -19.05 14.63 -13.19
C GLU A 632 -18.54 16.08 -13.33
N GLU A 633 -17.38 16.26 -13.97
CA GLU A 633 -17.21 17.45 -14.81
C GLU A 633 -18.25 17.34 -15.93
N LYS A 634 -19.30 18.16 -15.89
CA LYS A 634 -20.16 18.32 -17.06
C LYS A 634 -19.26 18.74 -18.24
N PRO A 635 -19.26 18.00 -19.37
CA PRO A 635 -18.49 18.40 -20.53
C PRO A 635 -19.00 19.76 -21.03
N ARG A 636 -18.08 20.68 -21.33
CA ARG A 636 -18.40 21.95 -21.99
C ARG A 636 -18.85 21.65 -23.41
N ASP A 637 -20.07 22.05 -23.74
CA ASP A 637 -20.57 22.00 -25.12
C ASP A 637 -19.72 22.90 -26.06
N PRO A 638 -19.55 22.51 -27.34
CA PRO A 638 -18.79 23.28 -28.31
C PRO A 638 -19.59 24.52 -28.75
N ILE A 639 -18.98 25.70 -28.58
CA ILE A 639 -19.53 26.99 -29.00
C ILE A 639 -19.70 27.02 -30.53
N ALA A 640 -20.95 27.12 -30.98
CA ALA A 640 -21.28 27.55 -32.32
C ALA A 640 -21.13 29.08 -32.47
N ALA A 641 -20.72 29.51 -33.65
CA ALA A 641 -20.35 30.87 -34.00
C ALA A 641 -21.50 31.90 -33.92
N MET A 642 -21.08 33.18 -33.83
CA MET A 642 -21.64 34.39 -34.46
C MET A 642 -22.22 35.46 -33.51
N GLY A 643 -21.70 36.70 -33.62
CA GLY A 643 -22.49 37.93 -33.46
C GLY A 643 -22.20 38.85 -32.26
N SER A 644 -21.34 39.83 -32.48
CA SER A 644 -21.23 41.20 -31.95
C SER A 644 -22.11 41.73 -30.78
N SER A 645 -21.41 42.38 -29.83
CA SER A 645 -21.69 43.64 -29.10
C SER A 645 -23.06 43.92 -28.47
N SER A 646 -23.10 44.09 -27.14
CA SER A 646 -23.37 45.39 -26.47
C SER A 646 -23.33 45.29 -24.93
N ILE A 647 -22.94 46.40 -24.32
CA ILE A 647 -22.79 46.67 -22.89
C ILE A 647 -24.16 46.83 -22.22
N LEU A 648 -24.35 46.29 -21.00
CA LEU A 648 -24.98 47.01 -19.88
C LEU A 648 -24.76 46.32 -18.52
N VAL A 649 -24.28 47.16 -17.60
CA VAL A 649 -24.02 46.93 -16.18
C VAL A 649 -25.33 46.75 -15.41
N ALA A 650 -25.38 45.76 -14.50
CA ALA A 650 -26.25 45.80 -13.32
C ALA A 650 -25.58 45.05 -12.16
N THR A 651 -25.74 45.63 -10.98
CA THR A 651 -24.88 45.59 -9.80
C THR A 651 -24.97 44.32 -8.96
N ALA A 652 -23.83 43.96 -8.36
CA ALA A 652 -23.73 43.02 -7.26
C ALA A 652 -24.45 43.59 -6.02
N THR A 653 -25.57 42.98 -5.65
CA THR A 653 -26.08 42.88 -4.28
C THR A 653 -27.27 41.92 -4.30
N ASP A 654 -27.37 41.13 -3.23
CA ASP A 654 -28.41 40.16 -2.89
C ASP A 654 -28.19 38.71 -3.37
N LEU A 655 -28.20 37.84 -2.34
CA LEU A 655 -27.96 36.39 -2.29
C LEU A 655 -26.48 36.00 -2.20
N GLY A 656 -26.04 35.83 -0.95
CA GLY A 656 -24.70 35.40 -0.54
C GLY A 656 -24.30 34.03 -1.10
N ILE A 657 -23.83 34.05 -2.34
CA ILE A 657 -23.08 32.97 -2.97
C ILE A 657 -21.66 33.50 -3.16
N SER A 658 -20.72 33.01 -2.34
CA SER A 658 -19.29 33.23 -2.57
C SER A 658 -18.77 32.22 -3.62
N PRO A 659 -17.96 32.64 -4.61
CA PRO A 659 -17.77 31.94 -5.88
C PRO A 659 -16.51 31.06 -5.95
N HIS A 660 -16.20 30.25 -4.94
CA HIS A 660 -14.99 29.40 -5.00
C HIS A 660 -15.31 27.92 -4.76
N ALA A 661 -15.31 27.16 -5.86
CA ALA A 661 -15.42 25.72 -5.86
C ALA A 661 -14.04 25.06 -5.55
N PRO A 662 -13.98 23.81 -5.04
CA PRO A 662 -12.75 23.06 -4.74
C PRO A 662 -11.78 22.83 -5.92
N PHE A 663 -12.11 23.30 -7.12
CA PHE A 663 -11.53 22.85 -8.39
C PHE A 663 -10.44 23.77 -8.96
N GLU A 664 -9.97 24.77 -8.22
CA GLU A 664 -8.84 25.63 -8.65
C GLU A 664 -7.47 25.15 -8.15
N VAL A 665 -7.40 24.29 -7.13
CA VAL A 665 -6.12 23.82 -6.57
C VAL A 665 -5.61 22.59 -7.32
N LYS A 666 -4.49 22.74 -8.03
CA LYS A 666 -3.90 21.64 -8.82
C LYS A 666 -3.26 20.55 -7.96
N TRP A 667 -2.91 20.85 -6.70
CA TRP A 667 -2.22 19.94 -5.78
C TRP A 667 -3.04 19.75 -4.51
N TYR A 668 -3.71 18.61 -4.41
CA TYR A 668 -4.63 18.29 -3.31
C TYR A 668 -4.27 16.93 -2.71
N ILE A 669 -4.01 16.88 -1.41
CA ILE A 669 -3.70 15.66 -0.69
C ILE A 669 -4.59 15.58 0.54
N SER A 670 -5.31 14.48 0.67
CA SER A 670 -6.16 14.18 1.81
C SER A 670 -5.87 12.75 2.27
N ALA A 671 -5.40 12.60 3.51
CA ALA A 671 -4.92 11.30 4.00
C ALA A 671 -5.40 11.00 5.42
N THR A 672 -5.75 9.72 5.66
CA THR A 672 -6.00 9.22 7.03
C THR A 672 -4.75 8.66 7.70
N ASP A 673 -3.79 8.13 6.92
CA ASP A 673 -2.48 7.69 7.42
C ASP A 673 -1.41 8.59 6.82
N THR A 674 -0.72 9.34 7.68
CA THR A 674 0.28 10.32 7.25
C THR A 674 1.51 9.69 6.59
N ARG A 675 1.73 8.37 6.73
CA ARG A 675 2.91 7.67 6.15
C ARG A 675 2.93 7.73 4.62
N ILE A 676 1.79 7.88 3.96
CA ILE A 676 1.72 8.10 2.50
C ILE A 676 2.46 9.37 2.06
N LEU A 677 2.57 10.37 2.95
CA LEU A 677 3.26 11.62 2.64
C LEU A 677 4.76 11.39 2.39
N ARG A 678 5.36 10.31 2.92
CA ARG A 678 6.75 9.94 2.63
C ARG A 678 6.98 9.69 1.13
N SER A 679 5.97 9.21 0.41
CA SER A 679 6.02 9.03 -1.04
C SER A 679 6.12 10.34 -1.81
N LEU A 680 6.00 11.50 -1.16
CA LEU A 680 6.06 12.81 -1.81
C LEU A 680 7.49 13.41 -1.83
N GLU A 681 8.47 12.80 -1.18
CA GLU A 681 9.86 13.30 -1.21
C GLU A 681 10.43 13.44 -2.64
N PRO A 682 10.27 12.48 -3.56
CA PRO A 682 10.79 12.61 -4.93
C PRO A 682 10.17 13.75 -5.74
N ILE A 683 8.96 14.20 -5.38
CA ILE A 683 8.26 15.32 -6.04
C ILE A 683 8.51 16.67 -5.36
N LYS A 684 9.43 16.76 -4.39
CA LYS A 684 9.77 18.03 -3.73
C LYS A 684 10.11 19.15 -4.71
N ARG A 685 10.77 18.87 -5.83
CA ARG A 685 11.16 19.89 -6.84
C ARG A 685 9.99 20.68 -7.42
N TYR A 686 8.77 20.13 -7.44
CA TYR A 686 7.59 20.85 -7.94
C TYR A 686 7.03 21.86 -6.93
N ILE A 687 7.48 21.80 -5.67
CA ILE A 687 6.95 22.62 -4.57
C ILE A 687 7.94 23.69 -4.09
N GLU A 688 9.18 23.73 -4.60
CA GLU A 688 10.21 24.66 -4.13
C GLU A 688 9.82 26.15 -4.27
N GLN A 689 8.81 26.45 -5.07
CA GLN A 689 8.29 27.81 -5.32
C GLN A 689 6.81 28.01 -4.91
N SER A 690 6.22 27.01 -4.25
CA SER A 690 4.79 27.00 -3.89
C SER A 690 4.59 26.90 -2.38
N HIS A 691 3.49 27.46 -1.88
CA HIS A 691 3.14 27.38 -0.47
C HIS A 691 2.28 26.14 -0.18
N VAL A 692 2.33 25.66 1.06
CA VAL A 692 1.47 24.58 1.57
C VAL A 692 0.44 25.14 2.55
N TYR A 693 -0.80 24.72 2.38
CA TYR A 693 -1.93 25.00 3.27
C TYR A 693 -2.32 23.70 3.95
N MET A 694 -2.14 23.64 5.26
CA MET A 694 -2.28 22.41 6.04
C MET A 694 -3.47 22.49 6.98
N GLU A 695 -4.33 21.47 6.94
CA GLU A 695 -5.46 21.30 7.84
C GLU A 695 -5.41 19.92 8.48
N MET A 696 -5.57 19.85 9.80
CA MET A 696 -5.55 18.61 10.56
C MET A 696 -6.72 18.58 11.53
N GLY A 697 -7.55 17.54 11.46
CA GLY A 697 -8.65 17.41 12.41
C GLY A 697 -9.33 16.05 12.39
N SER A 698 -10.22 15.82 13.35
CA SER A 698 -11.07 14.61 13.35
C SER A 698 -12.25 14.81 12.40
N SER A 699 -12.85 13.70 11.93
CA SER A 699 -14.15 13.76 11.23
C SER A 699 -15.20 14.42 12.14
N PRO A 700 -16.04 15.34 11.62
CA PRO A 700 -17.10 15.96 12.40
C PRO A 700 -18.04 14.87 12.93
N THR A 701 -18.09 14.72 14.24
CA THR A 701 -19.00 13.79 14.91
C THR A 701 -20.41 14.38 14.83
N SER A 702 -21.17 13.96 13.81
CA SER A 702 -22.64 14.00 13.73
C SER A 702 -23.33 15.21 14.40
N GLY A 703 -23.42 16.31 13.67
CA GLY A 703 -24.46 17.33 13.83
C GLY A 703 -25.03 17.61 12.44
N ALA A 704 -26.29 17.25 12.21
CA ALA A 704 -26.90 17.16 10.89
C ALA A 704 -26.92 18.49 10.11
N THR A 705 -26.29 18.51 8.93
CA THR A 705 -26.85 19.08 7.70
C THR A 705 -26.37 18.27 6.50
N ALA A 706 -27.31 17.56 5.87
CA ALA A 706 -27.07 16.80 4.66
C ALA A 706 -26.87 17.74 3.47
N GLY A 707 -25.87 17.49 2.63
CA GLY A 707 -25.85 18.07 1.28
C GLY A 707 -24.51 18.14 0.54
N ASP A 708 -23.35 18.08 1.20
CA ASP A 708 -22.08 18.40 0.53
C ASP A 708 -20.92 17.49 0.95
N SER A 709 -19.99 17.27 0.02
CA SER A 709 -18.76 16.47 0.22
C SER A 709 -17.93 16.98 1.40
N GLU A 710 -17.33 16.05 2.16
CA GLU A 710 -16.40 16.33 3.27
C GLU A 710 -15.24 17.27 2.84
N VAL A 711 -14.82 17.21 1.57
CA VAL A 711 -13.82 18.12 0.97
C VAL A 711 -14.36 19.53 0.78
N ALA A 712 -15.64 19.64 0.39
CA ALA A 712 -16.33 20.92 0.28
C ALA A 712 -16.64 21.52 1.66
N GLN A 713 -16.76 20.71 2.72
CA GLN A 713 -16.90 21.16 4.12
C GLN A 713 -15.60 21.74 4.68
N GLY A 714 -14.45 21.07 4.48
CA GLY A 714 -13.13 21.64 4.84
C GLY A 714 -12.85 22.96 4.12
N ILE A 715 -13.29 23.09 2.86
CA ILE A 715 -13.13 24.33 2.08
C ILE A 715 -14.23 25.38 2.37
N ARG A 716 -15.45 24.99 2.78
CA ARG A 716 -16.47 25.96 3.24
C ARG A 716 -16.14 26.56 4.61
N SER A 717 -15.48 25.79 5.47
CA SER A 717 -14.85 26.27 6.71
C SER A 717 -13.89 27.44 6.45
N LEU A 718 -13.23 27.50 5.29
CA LEU A 718 -12.39 28.64 4.86
C LEU A 718 -13.17 29.90 4.46
N CYS A 719 -14.48 29.81 4.17
CA CYS A 719 -15.26 30.89 3.53
C CYS A 719 -16.52 31.35 4.28
N GLN A 720 -16.93 30.68 5.35
CA GLN A 720 -17.94 31.22 6.26
C GLN A 720 -17.45 31.13 7.70
N PRO A 721 -17.73 32.14 8.54
CA PRO A 721 -17.81 31.90 9.97
C PRO A 721 -19.01 30.97 10.15
N ASP A 722 -18.79 29.66 10.04
CA ASP A 722 -19.80 28.68 10.42
C ASP A 722 -20.24 29.06 11.84
N ASN A 723 -21.55 29.22 12.01
CA ASN A 723 -22.23 29.60 13.26
C ASN A 723 -22.10 28.50 14.35
N TYR A 724 -20.90 28.00 14.59
CA TYR A 724 -20.58 27.21 15.75
C TYR A 724 -20.36 28.15 16.91
N LEU A 725 -21.29 28.06 17.86
CA LEU A 725 -21.30 28.75 19.14
C LEU A 725 -19.91 28.63 19.78
N TYR A 726 -19.14 29.71 19.74
CA TYR A 726 -17.94 29.95 20.56
C TYR A 726 -18.28 29.75 22.04
N ALA A 727 -17.35 30.03 22.96
CA ALA A 727 -17.56 30.13 24.40
C ALA A 727 -18.73 31.05 24.90
N ARG A 728 -19.64 31.46 24.02
CA ARG A 728 -21.02 31.90 24.27
C ARG A 728 -21.83 30.96 25.17
N ASP A 729 -21.52 29.66 25.30
CA ASP A 729 -22.36 28.75 26.12
C ASP A 729 -21.71 28.29 27.44
N ALA A 730 -20.38 28.12 27.50
CA ALA A 730 -19.70 27.56 28.68
C ALA A 730 -19.66 28.54 29.88
N PHE A 731 -19.53 29.85 29.62
CA PHE A 731 -19.65 30.88 30.66
C PHE A 731 -21.10 31.14 31.05
N PHE A 732 -22.03 31.02 30.12
CA PHE A 732 -23.41 31.46 30.32
C PHE A 732 -24.24 30.48 31.16
N GLN A 733 -23.89 29.20 31.25
CA GLN A 733 -24.66 28.24 32.07
C GLN A 733 -24.41 28.34 33.58
N ARG A 734 -23.28 28.90 34.05
CA ARG A 734 -23.04 29.12 35.50
C ARG A 734 -23.47 30.50 35.99
N ASP A 735 -23.41 31.53 35.15
CA ASP A 735 -23.67 32.91 35.58
C ASP A 735 -25.09 33.42 35.26
N LEU A 736 -25.97 32.60 34.68
CA LEU A 736 -27.38 32.91 34.39
C LEU A 736 -28.28 33.15 35.64
N GLN A 737 -27.70 33.25 36.84
CA GLN A 737 -28.41 33.75 38.03
C GLN A 737 -28.08 35.22 38.39
N ALA A 738 -27.20 35.90 37.64
CA ALA A 738 -26.99 37.34 37.74
C ALA A 738 -27.48 38.03 36.45
N GLY A 739 -28.25 39.11 36.60
CA GLY A 739 -29.14 39.69 35.59
C GLY A 739 -28.49 40.32 34.34
N ALA A 740 -29.34 41.04 33.60
CA ALA A 740 -29.21 41.53 32.22
C ALA A 740 -28.00 42.42 31.85
N ASP A 741 -26.93 42.47 32.65
CA ASP A 741 -25.76 43.32 32.42
C ASP A 741 -24.59 42.59 31.71
N ASN A 742 -24.72 41.28 31.43
CA ASN A 742 -23.67 40.44 30.80
C ASN A 742 -23.64 40.48 29.26
N GLU A 743 -24.51 41.26 28.59
CA GLU A 743 -24.45 41.50 27.13
C GLU A 743 -23.10 42.11 26.69
N GLY A 744 -22.36 42.71 27.63
CA GLY A 744 -21.05 43.30 27.37
C GLY A 744 -19.94 42.31 27.03
N ALA A 745 -19.97 41.05 27.49
CA ALA A 745 -18.88 40.09 27.27
C ALA A 745 -18.81 39.55 25.81
N ILE A 746 -19.96 39.44 25.14
CA ILE A 746 -20.07 39.00 23.74
C ILE A 746 -19.42 40.03 22.78
N SER A 747 -19.29 41.28 23.20
CA SER A 747 -18.67 42.37 22.42
C SER A 747 -17.11 42.40 22.47
N TRP A 748 -16.46 41.48 23.19
CA TRP A 748 -15.02 41.56 23.45
C TRP A 748 -14.16 40.72 22.50
N MET A 749 -14.77 39.73 21.84
CA MET A 749 -14.08 38.77 20.99
C MET A 749 -14.15 39.17 19.51
N TRP A 750 -12.99 39.30 18.86
CA TRP A 750 -12.93 39.53 17.42
C TRP A 750 -13.09 38.22 16.64
N ALA A 751 -13.62 38.29 15.42
CA ALA A 751 -13.57 37.15 14.52
C ALA A 751 -12.11 36.86 14.13
N CYS A 752 -11.77 35.58 14.00
CA CYS A 752 -10.47 35.17 13.47
C CYS A 752 -10.24 35.80 12.09
N PRO A 753 -9.05 36.38 11.82
CA PRO A 753 -8.76 36.92 10.50
C PRO A 753 -8.94 35.88 9.41
N ALA A 754 -9.39 36.33 8.23
CA ALA A 754 -9.54 35.48 7.07
C ALA A 754 -8.22 34.72 6.78
N THR A 755 -8.36 33.43 6.46
CA THR A 755 -7.23 32.59 6.08
C THR A 755 -6.56 33.11 4.80
N PRO A 756 -5.23 32.96 4.66
CA PRO A 756 -4.58 33.27 3.40
C PRO A 756 -5.19 32.45 2.26
N THR A 757 -5.41 33.06 1.10
CA THR A 757 -6.03 32.38 -0.05
C THR A 757 -4.97 31.63 -0.85
N PRO A 758 -5.14 30.31 -1.10
CA PRO A 758 -4.22 29.55 -1.93
C PRO A 758 -4.27 29.99 -3.40
N ARG A 759 -3.11 30.00 -4.06
CA ARG A 759 -3.02 30.12 -5.53
C ARG A 759 -3.21 28.74 -6.16
N ALA A 760 -3.55 28.68 -7.45
CA ALA A 760 -3.74 27.42 -8.17
C ALA A 760 -2.52 26.46 -8.14
N GLN A 761 -1.31 27.02 -8.00
CA GLN A 761 -0.04 26.27 -7.91
C GLN A 761 0.35 25.85 -6.48
N ASP A 762 -0.35 26.36 -5.47
CA ASP A 762 -0.09 26.05 -4.07
C ASP A 762 -0.71 24.68 -3.72
N TRP A 763 -0.23 24.07 -2.64
CA TRP A 763 -0.63 22.73 -2.21
C TRP A 763 -1.59 22.80 -1.04
N TYR A 764 -2.63 21.99 -1.08
CA TYR A 764 -3.54 21.79 0.04
C TYR A 764 -3.40 20.38 0.60
N VAL A 765 -3.12 20.28 1.90
CA VAL A 765 -2.89 19.02 2.61
C VAL A 765 -3.86 18.94 3.78
N HIS A 766 -4.82 18.01 3.69
CA HIS A 766 -5.77 17.70 4.74
C HIS A 766 -5.44 16.35 5.39
N ILE A 767 -5.44 16.29 6.72
CA ILE A 767 -5.12 15.09 7.48
C ILE A 767 -6.22 14.80 8.46
N GLN A 768 -6.82 13.62 8.29
CA GLN A 768 -7.87 13.17 9.17
C GLN A 768 -7.29 12.32 10.31
N ASP A 769 -7.36 12.85 11.53
CA ASP A 769 -6.96 12.15 12.74
C ASP A 769 -7.95 11.00 13.04
N LYS A 770 -7.43 9.80 13.29
CA LYS A 770 -8.21 8.64 13.73
C LYS A 770 -8.01 8.45 15.24
N PRO A 771 -9.07 8.38 16.05
CA PRO A 771 -8.94 8.05 17.46
C PRO A 771 -8.35 6.64 17.60
N GLU A 772 -7.09 6.56 18.04
CA GLU A 772 -6.35 5.29 18.04
C GLU A 772 -6.94 4.29 19.05
N VAL A 773 -7.43 3.18 18.52
CA VAL A 773 -7.39 1.88 19.18
C VAL A 773 -6.18 1.14 18.59
N LYS A 774 -4.97 1.29 19.17
CA LYS A 774 -3.88 0.27 19.22
C LYS A 774 -2.42 0.77 19.41
N ARG A 775 -2.04 2.04 19.22
CA ARG A 775 -0.58 2.39 19.27
C ARG A 775 0.00 2.65 20.66
N GLY A 776 -0.78 2.57 21.73
CA GLY A 776 -0.34 2.85 23.10
C GLY A 776 0.66 1.86 23.72
N LEU A 777 0.94 0.71 23.10
CA LEU A 777 1.78 -0.33 23.70
C LEU A 777 3.27 -0.27 23.31
N LEU A 778 3.64 0.36 22.19
CA LEU A 778 5.02 0.32 21.66
C LEU A 778 5.86 1.58 21.94
N GLN A 779 5.23 2.73 22.18
CA GLN A 779 5.96 3.96 22.56
C GLN A 779 6.51 3.94 23.99
N GLN A 780 6.13 2.96 24.82
CA GLN A 780 6.58 2.88 26.22
C GLN A 780 8.08 2.56 26.40
N LYS A 781 8.83 2.21 25.34
CA LYS A 781 10.25 1.82 25.49
C LYS A 781 11.30 2.73 24.84
N GLN A 782 10.95 3.75 24.06
CA GLN A 782 11.96 4.51 23.30
C GLN A 782 12.00 6.05 23.49
N SER A 783 11.14 6.65 24.32
CA SER A 783 11.40 8.00 24.83
C SER A 783 10.55 8.29 26.06
N ASN A 784 11.08 9.03 27.03
CA ASN A 784 10.32 9.55 28.18
C ASN A 784 9.31 10.66 27.77
N THR A 785 8.79 10.63 26.55
CA THR A 785 7.88 11.63 26.00
C THR A 785 6.58 10.92 25.61
N GLU A 786 5.63 10.88 26.56
CA GLU A 786 4.28 10.40 26.32
C GLU A 786 3.60 11.24 25.22
N GLY A 787 3.42 10.68 24.02
CA GLY A 787 2.55 11.27 23.01
C GLY A 787 2.85 10.90 21.56
N ILE A 788 1.79 10.80 20.75
CA ILE A 788 1.85 10.61 19.30
C ILE A 788 2.58 11.81 18.68
N ASN A 789 3.80 11.58 18.20
CA ASN A 789 4.61 12.55 17.47
C ASN A 789 4.00 12.77 16.07
N VAL A 790 3.29 13.87 15.88
CA VAL A 790 2.81 14.30 14.54
C VAL A 790 3.99 14.53 13.58
N GLY A 791 5.17 14.89 14.10
CA GLY A 791 6.38 15.17 13.31
C GLY A 791 7.26 13.98 12.97
N ALA A 792 6.87 12.73 13.21
CA ALA A 792 7.67 11.59 12.73
C ALA A 792 7.40 11.23 11.25
N VAL A 793 6.44 11.89 10.59
CA VAL A 793 5.88 11.36 9.32
C VAL A 793 5.78 12.38 8.17
N PHE A 794 5.85 13.68 8.43
CA PHE A 794 5.87 14.67 7.35
C PHE A 794 7.23 14.69 6.64
N PRO A 795 7.27 14.82 5.32
CA PRO A 795 8.46 15.29 4.63
C PRO A 795 8.83 16.70 5.11
N GLY A 796 10.12 16.94 5.37
CA GLY A 796 10.59 18.24 5.89
C GLY A 796 10.26 19.42 4.96
N PHE A 797 10.16 19.19 3.65
CA PHE A 797 9.80 20.23 2.69
C PHE A 797 8.35 20.71 2.83
N ILE A 798 7.41 19.83 3.24
CA ILE A 798 6.00 20.20 3.45
C ILE A 798 5.91 21.18 4.61
N VAL A 799 6.60 20.86 5.71
CA VAL A 799 6.64 21.72 6.90
C VAL A 799 7.35 23.03 6.61
N ASN A 800 8.46 23.01 5.88
CA ASN A 800 9.17 24.22 5.50
C ASN A 800 8.26 25.17 4.71
N ASN A 801 7.63 24.68 3.62
CA ASN A 801 6.74 25.40 2.69
C ASN A 801 5.36 25.77 3.25
N ALA A 802 5.02 25.34 4.46
CA ALA A 802 3.72 25.63 5.06
C ALA A 802 3.55 27.13 5.34
N ARG A 803 2.51 27.72 4.75
CA ARG A 803 2.07 29.11 4.95
C ARG A 803 0.89 29.21 5.92
N MET A 804 0.05 28.18 5.92
CA MET A 804 -1.14 28.08 6.75
C MET A 804 -1.15 26.72 7.47
N LEU A 805 -1.42 26.74 8.77
CA LEU A 805 -1.63 25.55 9.59
C LEU A 805 -2.91 25.72 10.43
N HIS A 806 -3.88 24.83 10.23
CA HIS A 806 -5.08 24.74 11.06
C HIS A 806 -5.17 23.36 11.68
N VAL A 807 -5.17 23.30 13.01
CA VAL A 807 -5.36 22.07 13.77
C VAL A 807 -6.62 22.22 14.60
N HIS A 808 -7.62 21.37 14.41
CA HIS A 808 -8.90 21.49 15.10
C HIS A 808 -9.52 20.14 15.45
N ASP A 809 -10.33 20.10 16.50
CA ASP A 809 -11.17 18.94 16.85
C ASP A 809 -10.41 17.62 17.04
N SER A 810 -9.10 17.66 17.35
CA SER A 810 -8.28 16.46 17.47
C SER A 810 -8.27 15.91 18.88
N SER A 811 -8.65 14.64 19.02
CA SER A 811 -8.60 13.91 20.29
C SER A 811 -7.30 13.12 20.49
N SER A 812 -6.44 13.02 19.47
CA SER A 812 -5.21 12.21 19.51
C SER A 812 -3.92 13.06 19.56
N ILE A 813 -3.91 14.26 18.98
CA ILE A 813 -2.70 15.08 18.84
C ILE A 813 -2.22 15.57 20.23
N THR A 814 -0.94 15.30 20.54
CA THR A 814 -0.29 15.70 21.79
C THR A 814 0.71 16.84 21.64
N CYS A 815 1.31 16.98 20.44
CA CYS A 815 2.21 18.07 20.06
C CYS A 815 2.33 18.18 18.54
N ILE A 816 2.70 19.36 18.03
CA ILE A 816 3.06 19.59 16.62
C ILE A 816 4.59 19.64 16.55
N THR A 817 5.19 18.66 15.87
CA THR A 817 6.65 18.50 15.77
C THR A 817 7.14 18.57 14.33
N CYS A 818 8.43 18.90 14.18
CA CYS A 818 9.10 18.95 12.88
C CYS A 818 9.90 17.65 12.63
N PRO A 819 9.82 17.05 11.43
CA PRO A 819 10.52 15.80 11.07
C PRO A 819 12.04 15.95 10.98
N GLN A 820 12.77 14.97 11.54
CA GLN A 820 14.23 14.83 11.36
C GLN A 820 14.54 14.48 9.90
N PRO A 821 15.62 15.02 9.29
CA PRO A 821 16.89 15.39 9.93
C PRO A 821 17.09 16.90 10.14
N GLN A 822 18.10 17.23 10.95
CA GLN A 822 18.59 18.56 11.30
C GLN A 822 18.34 19.64 10.21
N GLY A 823 17.40 20.56 10.44
CA GLY A 823 17.20 21.76 9.61
C GLY A 823 15.77 22.09 9.15
N SER A 824 14.78 21.25 9.42
CA SER A 824 13.38 21.55 9.11
C SER A 824 12.77 22.51 10.14
N CYS A 825 12.08 23.56 9.68
CA CYS A 825 11.40 24.56 10.49
C CYS A 825 10.14 25.10 9.80
N TRP A 826 9.25 25.77 10.51
CA TRP A 826 8.07 26.43 9.93
C TRP A 826 8.48 27.78 9.32
N ARG A 827 9.34 27.73 8.31
CA ARG A 827 10.04 28.90 7.77
C ARG A 827 9.09 29.98 7.23
N TRP A 828 8.08 29.57 6.47
CA TRP A 828 7.14 30.47 5.79
C TRP A 828 5.74 30.49 6.43
N LEU A 829 5.61 29.97 7.66
CA LEU A 829 4.31 29.90 8.33
C LEU A 829 3.86 31.30 8.73
N GLU A 830 2.80 31.81 8.09
CA GLU A 830 2.24 33.14 8.31
C GLU A 830 0.98 33.09 9.19
N TRP A 831 0.18 32.04 9.07
CA TRP A 831 -1.11 31.90 9.75
C TRP A 831 -1.21 30.54 10.43
N CYS A 832 -1.45 30.54 11.74
CA CYS A 832 -1.59 29.33 12.55
C CYS A 832 -2.83 29.41 13.46
N ARG A 833 -3.72 28.42 13.36
CA ARG A 833 -4.89 28.27 14.22
C ARG A 833 -4.94 26.88 14.85
N VAL A 834 -5.05 26.81 16.17
CA VAL A 834 -5.13 25.55 16.91
C VAL A 834 -6.33 25.62 17.86
N GLU A 835 -7.32 24.74 17.69
CA GLU A 835 -8.54 24.79 18.50
C GLU A 835 -9.08 23.41 18.89
N ARG A 836 -9.78 23.32 20.03
CA ARG A 836 -10.49 22.10 20.47
C ARG A 836 -9.61 20.84 20.48
N CYS A 837 -8.38 20.97 21.00
CA CYS A 837 -7.39 19.89 21.06
C CYS A 837 -7.03 19.51 22.52
N PRO A 838 -7.85 18.68 23.20
CA PRO A 838 -7.76 18.46 24.65
C PRO A 838 -6.53 17.69 25.16
N LYS A 839 -5.82 16.97 24.28
CA LYS A 839 -4.59 16.23 24.65
C LYS A 839 -3.30 16.98 24.35
N LEU A 840 -3.37 18.12 23.66
CA LEU A 840 -2.21 18.93 23.29
C LEU A 840 -1.54 19.51 24.53
N ARG A 841 -0.26 19.20 24.76
CA ARG A 841 0.53 19.70 25.90
C ARG A 841 1.42 20.88 25.52
N THR A 842 2.03 20.79 24.35
CA THR A 842 2.87 21.84 23.76
C THR A 842 2.47 22.00 22.30
N VAL A 843 2.20 23.23 21.85
CA VAL A 843 1.80 23.48 20.46
C VAL A 843 2.96 23.15 19.53
N PHE A 844 4.09 23.84 19.65
CA PHE A 844 5.30 23.61 18.87
C PHE A 844 6.41 22.98 19.71
N TYR A 845 6.89 21.79 19.33
CA TYR A 845 7.99 21.10 20.02
C TYR A 845 9.18 20.83 19.09
N THR A 846 10.41 21.06 19.60
CA THR A 846 11.67 20.90 18.86
C THR A 846 12.63 19.92 19.57
N PRO A 847 12.98 18.75 18.97
CA PRO A 847 13.76 17.73 19.66
C PRO A 847 15.27 17.99 19.81
N GLN A 848 15.89 18.83 18.96
CA GLN A 848 17.35 19.07 18.94
C GLN A 848 17.68 20.49 18.41
N PRO A 849 18.70 21.17 18.95
CA PRO A 849 19.11 22.51 18.53
C PRO A 849 19.96 22.47 17.24
N SER A 850 19.40 22.88 16.09
CA SER A 850 20.23 23.31 14.95
C SER A 850 20.75 24.73 15.21
N LYS A 851 22.05 24.94 15.02
CA LYS A 851 22.65 26.28 15.14
C LYS A 851 22.26 27.12 13.93
N GLY A 852 21.50 28.20 14.13
CA GLY A 852 21.49 29.36 13.23
C GLY A 852 20.14 29.80 12.65
N ASP A 853 19.13 28.92 12.55
CA ASP A 853 17.86 29.25 11.89
C ASP A 853 16.70 29.46 12.86
N SER A 854 15.85 30.44 12.56
CA SER A 854 14.63 30.74 13.30
C SER A 854 13.47 29.80 12.91
N PHE A 855 12.81 29.21 13.90
CA PHE A 855 11.84 28.12 13.79
C PHE A 855 10.46 28.54 13.23
N CYS A 856 10.02 29.78 13.46
CA CYS A 856 8.75 30.35 12.96
C CYS A 856 8.89 31.88 12.73
N TYR A 857 9.68 32.32 11.74
CA TYR A 857 9.99 33.75 11.58
C TYR A 857 8.84 34.59 11.04
N GLU A 858 8.12 34.07 10.04
CA GLU A 858 7.09 34.79 9.28
C GLU A 858 5.70 34.78 9.95
N LEU A 859 5.59 34.24 11.17
CA LEU A 859 4.29 34.04 11.83
C LEU A 859 3.64 35.39 12.16
N ALA A 860 2.59 35.73 11.42
CA ALA A 860 1.83 36.97 11.54
C ALA A 860 0.55 36.80 12.37
N THR A 861 -0.12 35.66 12.25
CA THR A 861 -1.35 35.35 13.01
C THR A 861 -1.19 34.06 13.79
N PHE A 862 -1.33 34.15 15.12
CA PHE A 862 -1.43 32.98 15.98
C PHE A 862 -2.75 33.00 16.75
N TRP A 863 -3.55 31.95 16.56
CA TRP A 863 -4.84 31.77 17.20
C TRP A 863 -4.87 30.43 17.92
N ALA A 864 -5.10 30.44 19.24
CA ALA A 864 -5.28 29.22 20.02
C ALA A 864 -6.56 29.29 20.87
N SER A 865 -7.40 28.26 20.81
CA SER A 865 -8.64 28.19 21.59
C SER A 865 -8.88 26.80 22.17
N GLU A 866 -9.44 26.70 23.37
CA GLU A 866 -9.85 25.43 24.00
C GLU A 866 -8.73 24.38 24.09
N LEU A 867 -7.60 24.77 24.69
CA LEU A 867 -6.43 23.90 24.89
C LEU A 867 -6.20 23.59 26.39
N PRO A 868 -7.03 22.73 27.02
CA PRO A 868 -7.07 22.55 28.47
C PRO A 868 -5.80 21.93 29.09
N LYS A 869 -4.99 21.22 28.30
CA LYS A 869 -3.73 20.60 28.76
C LYS A 869 -2.47 21.33 28.28
N ALA A 870 -2.61 22.37 27.46
CA ALA A 870 -1.47 23.09 26.93
C ALA A 870 -0.81 23.89 28.05
N CYS A 871 0.45 23.58 28.36
CA CYS A 871 1.24 24.30 29.35
C CYS A 871 2.10 25.39 28.70
N TYR A 872 2.50 25.17 27.44
CA TYR A 872 3.40 26.03 26.68
C TYR A 872 3.00 26.04 25.20
N ILE A 873 3.17 27.18 24.51
CA ILE A 873 3.09 27.20 23.04
C ILE A 873 4.39 26.71 22.42
N CYS A 874 5.55 27.08 22.97
CA CYS A 874 6.87 26.61 22.54
C CYS A 874 7.71 26.12 23.73
N ASP A 875 8.60 25.14 23.52
CA ASP A 875 9.53 24.66 24.55
C ASP A 875 10.57 25.74 24.92
N TRP A 876 10.68 26.02 26.22
CA TRP A 876 11.63 26.96 26.83
C TRP A 876 13.10 26.59 26.62
N ASN A 877 13.44 25.32 26.40
CA ASN A 877 14.83 24.94 26.13
C ASN A 877 15.32 25.40 24.74
N ALA A 878 14.41 25.88 23.89
CA ALA A 878 14.67 26.27 22.50
C ALA A 878 14.51 27.79 22.23
N ILE A 879 14.53 28.65 23.25
CA ILE A 879 14.33 30.12 23.14
C ILE A 879 15.19 30.79 22.04
N ARG A 880 16.42 30.31 21.82
CA ARG A 880 17.33 30.84 20.78
C ARG A 880 16.89 30.54 19.34
N MET A 881 15.89 29.68 19.17
CA MET A 881 15.44 29.21 17.88
C MET A 881 14.14 29.88 17.44
N PHE A 882 13.32 30.46 18.33
CA PHE A 882 12.06 31.08 17.92
C PHE A 882 12.23 32.60 17.70
N SER A 883 11.62 33.15 16.64
CA SER A 883 11.62 34.58 16.34
C SER A 883 10.23 35.03 15.92
N PHE A 884 9.45 35.58 16.84
CA PHE A 884 8.09 36.10 16.58
C PHE A 884 8.11 37.57 16.13
N ALA A 885 9.10 37.97 15.33
CA ALA A 885 9.31 39.36 14.94
C ALA A 885 8.15 39.92 14.10
N HIS A 886 7.49 39.06 13.32
CA HIS A 886 6.41 39.41 12.40
C HIS A 886 5.00 39.24 12.98
N ILE A 887 4.88 38.87 14.27
CA ILE A 887 3.56 38.67 14.87
C ILE A 887 2.74 39.95 14.80
N VAL A 888 1.52 39.87 14.23
CA VAL A 888 0.55 40.97 14.09
C VAL A 888 -0.63 40.76 15.04
N LEU A 889 -1.17 39.54 15.09
CA LEU A 889 -2.27 39.14 15.96
C LEU A 889 -1.85 37.93 16.82
N LEU A 890 -2.03 38.07 18.12
CA LEU A 890 -1.94 36.98 19.08
C LEU A 890 -3.28 36.84 19.81
N HIS A 891 -3.99 35.74 19.55
CA HIS A 891 -5.27 35.41 20.18
C HIS A 891 -5.17 34.11 20.97
N LEU A 892 -5.55 34.15 22.24
CA LEU A 892 -5.66 32.99 23.13
C LEU A 892 -7.00 32.95 23.83
N ASP A 893 -7.64 31.80 23.82
CA ASP A 893 -8.96 31.62 24.41
C ASP A 893 -9.05 30.27 25.13
N HIS A 894 -9.56 30.24 26.37
CA HIS A 894 -9.77 29.01 27.14
C HIS A 894 -8.55 28.05 27.20
N CYS A 895 -7.37 28.59 27.48
CA CYS A 895 -6.12 27.82 27.68
C CYS A 895 -5.68 27.89 29.16
N PRO A 896 -6.39 27.24 30.11
CA PRO A 896 -6.28 27.52 31.54
C PRO A 896 -4.93 27.16 32.17
N ARG A 897 -4.19 26.19 31.60
CA ARG A 897 -2.90 25.71 32.14
C ARG A 897 -1.69 26.37 31.51
N LEU A 898 -1.90 27.30 30.57
CA LEU A 898 -0.83 27.97 29.85
C LEU A 898 -0.07 28.91 30.80
N ILE A 899 1.22 28.67 31.01
CA ILE A 899 2.02 29.46 31.97
C ILE A 899 2.67 30.66 31.28
N HIS A 900 3.16 30.46 30.06
CA HIS A 900 3.85 31.44 29.22
C HIS A 900 3.45 31.26 27.75
N VAL A 901 3.37 32.35 26.99
CA VAL A 901 2.95 32.33 25.57
C VAL A 901 4.16 32.27 24.63
N LEU A 902 4.87 33.39 24.45
CA LEU A 902 5.95 33.53 23.47
C LEU A 902 7.28 33.83 24.17
N PRO A 903 8.31 32.98 24.03
CA PRO A 903 9.65 33.36 24.44
C PRO A 903 10.23 34.42 23.49
N LEU A 904 10.81 35.50 24.03
CA LEU A 904 11.52 36.49 23.24
C LEU A 904 13.02 36.15 23.13
N SER A 905 13.57 36.19 21.91
CA SER A 905 14.99 35.94 21.62
C SER A 905 15.90 37.03 22.20
N ASP A 906 17.16 36.64 22.50
CA ASP A 906 18.26 37.51 22.96
C ASP A 906 18.50 38.76 22.08
N SER A 907 18.12 38.72 20.79
CA SER A 907 18.35 39.79 19.80
C SER A 907 17.13 40.68 19.50
N LEU A 908 15.95 40.39 20.07
CA LEU A 908 14.71 41.12 19.78
C LEU A 908 14.45 42.19 20.85
N ASP A 909 14.84 43.44 20.55
CA ASP A 909 14.52 44.60 21.39
C ASP A 909 13.18 45.27 20.99
N THR A 910 12.52 44.80 19.91
CA THR A 910 11.23 45.31 19.42
C THR A 910 10.34 44.22 18.81
N LEU A 911 9.02 44.38 18.92
CA LEU A 911 7.98 43.67 18.17
C LEU A 911 7.35 44.64 17.16
N PRO A 912 7.96 44.79 15.96
CA PRO A 912 7.65 45.89 15.04
C PRO A 912 6.29 45.79 14.35
N HIS A 913 5.70 44.60 14.29
CA HIS A 913 4.47 44.32 13.54
C HIS A 913 3.23 44.09 14.41
N MET A 914 3.40 43.90 15.72
CA MET A 914 2.32 43.54 16.63
C MET A 914 1.26 44.64 16.68
N ASP A 915 0.02 44.31 16.31
CA ASP A 915 -1.12 45.24 16.24
C ASP A 915 -2.14 44.94 17.35
N THR A 916 -2.42 43.66 17.59
CA THR A 916 -3.49 43.20 18.50
C THR A 916 -3.03 42.07 19.40
N LEU A 917 -3.27 42.25 20.71
CA LEU A 917 -3.09 41.23 21.74
C LEU A 917 -4.45 40.93 22.38
N GLU A 918 -4.90 39.68 22.30
CA GLU A 918 -6.19 39.24 22.84
C GLU A 918 -6.02 37.93 23.62
N ILE A 919 -6.34 37.94 24.91
CA ILE A 919 -6.22 36.77 25.78
C ILE A 919 -7.44 36.69 26.69
N VAL A 920 -8.14 35.56 26.64
CA VAL A 920 -9.40 35.32 27.33
C VAL A 920 -9.31 34.01 28.12
N CYS A 921 -9.65 34.04 29.41
CA CYS A 921 -9.86 32.86 30.26
C CYS A 921 -8.65 31.90 30.35
N CYS A 922 -7.43 32.45 30.44
CA CYS A 922 -6.17 31.70 30.61
C CYS A 922 -5.64 31.84 32.06
N GLY A 923 -6.20 31.05 32.98
CA GLY A 923 -6.05 31.23 34.44
C GLY A 923 -4.63 31.14 35.02
N ASP A 924 -3.80 30.21 34.56
CA ASP A 924 -2.43 30.01 35.05
C ASP A 924 -1.38 30.93 34.38
N LEU A 925 -1.81 31.77 33.43
CA LEU A 925 -0.90 32.60 32.64
C LEU A 925 -0.24 33.66 33.52
N LYS A 926 1.10 33.65 33.58
CA LYS A 926 1.88 34.58 34.43
C LYS A 926 2.50 35.74 33.64
N GLU A 927 3.03 35.43 32.46
CA GLU A 927 3.68 36.39 31.56
C GLU A 927 3.33 36.01 30.11
N VAL A 928 2.94 36.99 29.28
CA VAL A 928 2.69 36.75 27.85
C VAL A 928 4.02 36.57 27.11
N PHE A 929 4.89 37.57 27.23
CA PHE A 929 6.22 37.57 26.61
C PHE A 929 7.29 37.31 27.68
N ALA A 930 7.71 36.05 27.80
CA ALA A 930 8.70 35.66 28.78
C ALA A 930 10.14 35.89 28.27
N LEU A 931 11.03 36.30 29.19
CA LEU A 931 12.44 36.57 28.92
C LEU A 931 13.36 35.57 29.64
N ASP A 932 14.55 35.33 29.10
CA ASP A 932 15.56 34.47 29.74
C ASP A 932 15.91 34.98 31.16
N PRO A 933 15.75 34.15 32.22
CA PRO A 933 16.03 34.52 33.60
C PRO A 933 17.48 34.98 33.84
N LYS A 934 18.43 34.62 32.99
CA LYS A 934 19.84 35.06 33.09
C LYS A 934 20.05 36.55 32.76
N LYS A 935 19.05 37.24 32.20
CA LYS A 935 19.18 38.63 31.71
C LYS A 935 18.00 39.54 32.04
N LYS A 936 17.28 39.35 33.16
CA LYS A 936 16.22 40.28 33.67
C LYS A 936 16.69 41.72 33.99
N ARG A 937 17.76 42.24 33.36
CA ARG A 937 18.24 43.62 33.52
C ARG A 937 17.51 44.57 32.56
N GLN A 938 16.64 45.42 33.13
CA GLN A 938 16.17 46.73 32.66
C GLN A 938 16.32 47.03 31.14
N ARG A 939 15.54 46.38 30.27
CA ARG A 939 15.45 46.69 28.82
C ARG A 939 14.01 47.03 28.41
N ILE A 940 13.78 48.10 27.67
CA ILE A 940 12.43 48.44 27.20
C ILE A 940 12.18 47.73 25.87
N ILE A 941 11.09 46.97 25.77
CA ILE A 941 10.68 46.30 24.53
C ILE A 941 9.73 47.21 23.75
N GLY A 942 10.13 47.62 22.56
CA GLY A 942 9.31 48.50 21.72
C GLY A 942 8.24 47.74 20.91
N CYS A 943 6.98 48.10 21.05
CA CYS A 943 5.84 47.60 20.27
C CYS A 943 5.20 48.76 19.49
N PRO A 944 5.87 49.30 18.45
CA PRO A 944 5.49 50.56 17.82
C PRO A 944 4.17 50.51 17.03
N LYS A 945 3.65 49.34 16.67
CA LYS A 945 2.37 49.19 15.95
C LYS A 945 1.23 48.69 16.81
N LEU A 946 1.45 48.45 18.11
CA LEU A 946 0.44 47.87 18.99
C LEU A 946 -0.69 48.88 19.18
N ARG A 947 -1.88 48.56 18.69
CA ARG A 947 -3.08 49.40 18.80
C ARG A 947 -4.04 48.89 19.86
N ARG A 948 -4.12 47.57 20.08
CA ARG A 948 -5.20 46.94 20.86
C ARG A 948 -4.67 45.92 21.86
N ILE A 949 -5.11 46.03 23.11
CA ILE A 949 -4.84 45.05 24.19
C ILE A 949 -6.17 44.67 24.85
N HIS A 950 -6.58 43.41 24.71
CA HIS A 950 -7.80 42.86 25.31
C HIS A 950 -7.43 41.69 26.22
N LEU A 951 -7.70 41.81 27.53
CA LEU A 951 -7.38 40.81 28.54
C LEU A 951 -8.63 40.54 29.40
N TYR A 952 -9.06 39.29 29.50
CA TYR A 952 -10.28 38.92 30.23
C TYR A 952 -10.05 37.66 31.07
N GLU A 953 -10.37 37.71 32.36
CA GLU A 953 -10.29 36.60 33.32
C GLU A 953 -8.90 35.93 33.35
N LEU A 954 -7.87 36.74 33.63
CA LEU A 954 -6.46 36.31 33.76
C LEU A 954 -5.93 36.58 35.18
N PRO A 955 -6.42 35.87 36.22
CA PRO A 955 -6.12 36.20 37.61
C PRO A 955 -4.64 36.07 38.00
N SER A 956 -3.87 35.21 37.32
CA SER A 956 -2.45 34.98 37.62
C SER A 956 -1.48 35.86 36.82
N LEU A 957 -1.98 36.67 35.88
CA LEU A 957 -1.14 37.47 34.99
C LEU A 957 -0.48 38.60 35.77
N GLN A 958 0.85 38.57 35.90
CA GLN A 958 1.61 39.57 36.67
C GLN A 958 2.11 40.70 35.79
N HIS A 959 2.61 40.36 34.60
CA HIS A 959 3.17 41.29 33.64
C HIS A 959 2.83 40.85 32.21
N ILE A 960 2.63 41.80 31.29
CA ILE A 960 2.50 41.48 29.86
C ILE A 960 3.84 40.96 29.32
N CYS A 961 4.95 41.55 29.74
CA CYS A 961 6.30 41.07 29.42
C CYS A 961 7.18 41.05 30.68
N GLY A 962 8.17 40.16 30.73
CA GLY A 962 9.18 40.12 31.79
C GLY A 962 10.06 41.38 31.89
N SER A 963 9.87 42.38 31.02
CA SER A 963 10.48 43.71 31.07
C SER A 963 9.50 44.80 30.60
N ARG A 964 9.86 46.08 30.76
CA ARG A 964 9.00 47.22 30.40
C ARG A 964 8.66 47.23 28.90
N ILE A 965 7.42 47.53 28.56
CA ILE A 965 6.96 47.64 27.16
C ILE A 965 6.75 49.12 26.81
N SER A 966 7.18 49.55 25.63
CA SER A 966 6.82 50.85 25.05
C SER A 966 5.91 50.64 23.84
N ALA A 967 4.66 51.07 23.94
CA ALA A 967 3.64 50.96 22.90
C ALA A 967 3.15 52.36 22.51
N PRO A 968 3.95 53.14 21.75
CA PRO A 968 3.63 54.53 21.46
C PRO A 968 2.34 54.71 20.65
N ASN A 969 1.86 53.65 19.98
CA ASN A 969 0.69 53.71 19.12
C ASN A 969 -0.63 53.15 19.69
N LEU A 970 -0.67 52.85 20.97
CA LEU A 970 -1.81 52.19 21.63
C LEU A 970 -3.11 53.00 21.51
N GLU A 971 -4.20 52.40 21.04
CA GLU A 971 -5.50 53.04 20.84
C GLU A 971 -6.53 52.60 21.89
N THR A 972 -6.61 51.29 22.17
CA THR A 972 -7.60 50.72 23.10
C THR A 972 -7.01 49.65 24.00
N VAL A 973 -7.36 49.70 25.29
CA VAL A 973 -7.06 48.70 26.30
C VAL A 973 -8.37 48.28 26.95
N LYS A 974 -8.66 46.99 26.97
CA LYS A 974 -9.85 46.41 27.60
C LYS A 974 -9.40 45.32 28.56
N ILE A 975 -9.57 45.53 29.85
CA ILE A 975 -9.06 44.62 30.88
C ILE A 975 -10.17 44.30 31.87
N ARG A 976 -10.44 43.01 32.10
CA ARG A 976 -11.33 42.53 33.18
C ARG A 976 -10.80 41.27 33.84
N GLY A 977 -11.02 41.10 35.14
CA GLY A 977 -10.63 39.91 35.90
C GLY A 977 -9.11 39.67 36.01
N CYS A 978 -8.28 40.67 35.70
CA CYS A 978 -6.81 40.56 35.64
C CYS A 978 -6.11 41.13 36.89
N TRP A 979 -6.52 40.69 38.09
CA TRP A 979 -6.19 41.34 39.36
C TRP A 979 -4.71 41.36 39.77
N SER A 980 -3.88 40.48 39.20
CA SER A 980 -2.44 40.41 39.50
C SER A 980 -1.59 41.32 38.62
N LEU A 981 -2.16 41.89 37.54
CA LEU A 981 -1.42 42.69 36.57
C LEU A 981 -1.11 44.07 37.17
N ARG A 982 0.17 44.42 37.29
CA ARG A 982 0.59 45.65 38.00
C ARG A 982 1.02 46.82 37.13
N SER A 983 1.18 46.64 35.82
CA SER A 983 1.73 47.70 34.95
C SER A 983 1.15 47.64 33.55
N LEU A 984 0.95 48.81 32.95
CA LEU A 984 0.61 48.97 31.52
C LEU A 984 1.86 49.37 30.70
N PRO A 985 1.80 49.34 29.36
CA PRO A 985 2.88 49.85 28.53
C PRO A 985 3.14 51.36 28.72
N ALA A 986 4.36 51.82 28.42
CA ALA A 986 4.61 53.25 28.24
C ALA A 986 4.03 53.71 26.88
N VAL A 987 3.40 54.87 26.83
CA VAL A 987 2.69 55.41 25.64
C VAL A 987 3.22 56.80 25.29
N SER A 988 3.08 57.25 24.04
CA SER A 988 3.62 58.56 23.66
C SER A 988 2.85 59.70 24.33
N GLY A 989 3.54 60.53 25.13
CA GLY A 989 2.93 61.67 25.84
C GLY A 989 2.49 62.83 24.93
N ASN A 990 2.72 62.76 23.61
CA ASN A 990 2.49 63.85 22.65
C ASN A 990 1.40 63.49 21.62
N ARG A 991 0.26 62.96 22.08
CA ARG A 991 -0.85 62.48 21.22
C ARG A 991 -2.08 63.39 21.28
N GLU A 992 -2.72 63.59 20.11
CA GLU A 992 -4.01 64.29 20.00
C GLU A 992 -5.17 63.51 20.64
N LYS A 993 -5.06 62.18 20.73
CA LYS A 993 -6.06 61.29 21.35
C LYS A 993 -5.39 60.30 22.30
N LEU A 994 -5.83 60.29 23.55
CA LEU A 994 -5.35 59.37 24.58
C LEU A 994 -5.89 57.94 24.31
N PRO A 995 -5.12 56.87 24.61
CA PRO A 995 -5.62 55.50 24.55
C PRO A 995 -6.79 55.32 25.52
N SER A 996 -7.88 54.71 25.04
CA SER A 996 -9.06 54.42 25.86
C SER A 996 -8.86 53.12 26.65
N VAL A 997 -9.08 53.16 27.96
CA VAL A 997 -8.95 52.02 28.89
C VAL A 997 -10.31 51.69 29.51
N ASP A 998 -10.90 50.55 29.16
CA ASP A 998 -12.06 49.98 29.86
C ASP A 998 -11.56 48.96 30.89
N CYS A 999 -11.73 49.26 32.17
CA CYS A 999 -11.19 48.44 33.26
C CYS A 999 -11.98 48.55 34.57
N GLU A 1000 -11.71 47.66 35.53
CA GLU A 1000 -12.22 47.79 36.90
C GLU A 1000 -11.45 48.84 37.70
N LYS A 1001 -12.19 49.63 38.49
CA LYS A 1001 -11.61 50.70 39.32
C LYS A 1001 -10.58 50.18 40.33
N ASP A 1002 -10.91 49.11 41.06
CA ASP A 1002 -10.02 48.53 42.06
C ASP A 1002 -8.69 48.06 41.47
N TRP A 1003 -8.69 47.60 40.21
CA TRP A 1003 -7.46 47.22 39.53
C TRP A 1003 -6.64 48.44 39.12
N TRP A 1004 -7.29 49.45 38.53
CA TRP A 1004 -6.64 50.71 38.11
C TRP A 1004 -5.90 51.41 39.24
N ASP A 1005 -6.51 51.46 40.44
CA ASP A 1005 -5.94 52.10 41.63
C ASP A 1005 -4.69 51.36 42.18
N ASN A 1006 -4.49 50.09 41.81
CA ASN A 1006 -3.36 49.25 42.24
C ASN A 1006 -2.22 49.16 41.20
N LEU A 1007 -2.28 49.94 40.11
CA LEU A 1007 -1.23 49.98 39.10
C LEU A 1007 0.02 50.73 39.59
N GLU A 1008 1.19 50.21 39.23
CA GLU A 1008 2.49 50.80 39.47
C GLU A 1008 2.92 51.67 38.27
N TRP A 1009 3.37 52.90 38.55
CA TRP A 1009 3.70 53.90 37.53
C TRP A 1009 5.12 54.44 37.72
N ASP A 1010 5.85 54.63 36.61
CA ASP A 1010 7.26 55.06 36.64
C ASP A 1010 7.45 56.58 36.54
N GLY A 1011 6.34 57.31 36.38
CA GLY A 1011 6.32 58.77 36.32
C GLY A 1011 6.22 59.32 34.90
N VAL A 1012 5.95 60.63 34.82
CA VAL A 1012 5.71 61.37 33.57
C VAL A 1012 6.93 61.35 32.65
N GLU A 1013 8.14 61.48 33.21
CA GLU A 1013 9.42 61.45 32.47
C GLU A 1013 9.69 60.12 31.76
N ALA A 1014 9.11 59.02 32.26
CA ALA A 1014 9.22 57.70 31.65
C ALA A 1014 8.12 57.43 30.60
N ASN A 1015 7.28 58.44 30.28
CA ASN A 1015 6.09 58.28 29.45
C ASN A 1015 5.14 57.18 29.99
N HIS A 1016 5.14 56.98 31.32
CA HIS A 1016 4.41 55.92 32.01
C HIS A 1016 3.71 56.50 33.26
N HIS A 1017 2.58 57.17 33.04
CA HIS A 1017 1.79 57.86 34.05
C HIS A 1017 0.29 57.79 33.70
N PRO A 1018 -0.64 57.76 34.68
CA PRO A 1018 -2.09 57.68 34.43
C PRO A 1018 -2.63 58.77 33.50
N SER A 1019 -2.04 59.97 33.51
CA SER A 1019 -2.47 61.10 32.68
C SER A 1019 -2.32 60.87 31.18
N PHE A 1020 -1.57 59.84 30.77
CA PHE A 1020 -1.44 59.47 29.37
C PHE A 1020 -2.51 58.48 28.89
N TYR A 1021 -3.55 58.23 29.70
CA TYR A 1021 -4.63 57.32 29.41
C TYR A 1021 -5.99 57.96 29.70
N ASP A 1022 -6.97 57.69 28.84
CA ASP A 1022 -8.37 58.01 29.08
C ASP A 1022 -9.07 56.74 29.56
N HIS A 1023 -9.59 56.71 30.78
CA HIS A 1023 -10.09 55.48 31.40
C HIS A 1023 -11.57 55.60 31.75
N ASN A 1024 -12.32 54.55 31.47
CA ASN A 1024 -13.71 54.37 31.85
C ASN A 1024 -13.80 53.16 32.79
N HIS A 1025 -14.46 53.34 33.92
CA HIS A 1025 -14.69 52.25 34.86
C HIS A 1025 -15.96 51.49 34.51
N SER A 1026 -15.85 50.17 34.33
CA SER A 1026 -17.04 49.33 34.22
C SER A 1026 -17.77 49.24 35.57
N SER A 1027 -19.10 49.04 35.55
CA SER A 1027 -19.94 48.91 36.75
C SER A 1027 -19.74 47.60 37.53
N HIS A 1028 -18.87 46.69 37.05
CA HIS A 1028 -18.61 45.42 37.70
C HIS A 1028 -17.77 45.61 38.97
N TYR A 1029 -18.39 45.39 40.13
CA TYR A 1029 -17.70 45.25 41.41
C TYR A 1029 -17.13 43.84 41.56
N LYS A 1030 -15.97 43.74 42.21
CA LYS A 1030 -15.32 42.49 42.62
C LYS A 1030 -16.32 41.61 43.38
N ALA A 1031 -16.86 40.57 42.74
CA ALA A 1031 -17.61 39.54 43.44
C ALA A 1031 -16.67 38.95 44.51
N GLN A 1032 -17.08 39.00 45.78
CA GLN A 1032 -16.32 38.42 46.88
C GLN A 1032 -16.06 36.94 46.58
N GLN A 1033 -14.83 36.59 46.16
CA GLN A 1033 -14.39 35.20 46.16
C GLN A 1033 -14.53 34.67 47.58
N GLN A 1034 -15.45 33.73 47.80
CA GLN A 1034 -15.51 32.98 49.04
C GLN A 1034 -14.15 32.31 49.27
N ARG A 1035 -13.54 32.59 50.42
CA ARG A 1035 -12.33 31.90 50.90
C ARG A 1035 -12.63 30.40 50.99
N GLY A 1036 -12.32 29.68 49.91
CA GLY A 1036 -12.33 28.23 49.87
C GLY A 1036 -11.27 27.68 50.82
N THR A 1037 -11.73 26.94 51.81
CA THR A 1037 -10.94 26.31 52.86
C THR A 1037 -9.97 25.30 52.25
N VAL A 1038 -8.68 25.43 52.59
CA VAL A 1038 -7.67 24.42 52.32
C VAL A 1038 -8.06 23.13 53.05
N LEU A 1039 -8.39 22.07 52.32
CA LEU A 1039 -8.35 20.70 52.84
C LEU A 1039 -7.13 20.00 52.23
N ARG A 1040 -6.33 19.44 53.16
CA ARG A 1040 -5.03 18.79 52.97
C ARG A 1040 -5.10 17.52 52.13
#